data_AF-A0AAX6G039-F1
#
_entry.id   AF-A0AAX6G039-F1
#
_cell.length_a   1.000
_cell.length_b   1.000
_cell.length_c   1.000
_cell.angle_alpha   90.00
_cell.angle_beta   90.00
_cell.angle_gamma   90.00
#
_symmetry.space_group_name_H-M   'P 1'
#
loop_
_entity.id
_entity.type
_entity.pdbx_description
1 polymer ?
#
loop_
_entity_poly.entity_id
_entity_poly.type
_entity_poly.pdbx_seq_one_letter_code
_entity_poly.pdbx_strand_id
1 'polypeptide(L)'
;MKKPTASSSSYFLRGGNVERLVRERCRSEEHLPMEDALHLFDKLTAAKHPIPDVSTYNILFTSVTRKNNPPTTSSSNFFPTIFSLLNKLNRSGTTPDTITYAIFIDFCGRFNNVDLAFAVFSCMLRRGWTPDIIILSSLLNGLCVKKRYSAAAQLLDKMPQLGFVPNVVSYTTVIKGHCESGNTDLAIDVLRKMHAEPNVFTYSIVINARCRQGNMSSASELFEEMVSMGIQPNVVTYNTIIRGHLVLGRWKEASGIFKEMVDRGLAPDAVTFNTLMDYLCKQGKTIEAHKLLYLMVERGEKPTKITYNVLLHGYCLEGRFEKVDELLCSMSREGLRPDVRSYTALIDGYSKNQKVHEAMDVFKKMRQEGVQPDTFTYNILLDGLCKIGRVEEAEDLFRQMVTQGLSPDIITYTTLIDGLCKIGKVKEAEDLFRQMVTKSLSPDIITYTTLIDGLCKIGKVEEAKYLFRQMVTQGLSPNIITYNTLIDGLCKIEKVVEAEDLFRQMVTQDLSPDIITYTSLISWFLKLGKWEVTSRLIEEMKDQGIELNVVTFNTIMDALCKEGMVGKAYKLLDVMIQRGLEPNVVTYSTLMDGYCLIQETSKAFKVFELMLSRGHKPSTVTYHILINGFCLCGKVDRARHLFDEMPCKGLQQTLAIHNIMLDGLYQAGRVVEAKEIQDKMIASGTSLELHTYHIILRGLCKNHHVDEAMNLFNTISCQKEKLEARTFNILIQGMFQVGKVNVARDLFNSILANDEVPPDVLTYTIMMKGLIKEGLLDEFDELFLSMKKYGYSSDSGMLNAIVKGLLENGEVNRAMGFLAEMDKRKFIPEASTASSIVDLLSKDGQCHHYMKMLPDFSQHCAKSNEINIDSSTSSLIHKISG
;
A
#
# COMPACT_ATOMS: atom_id res chain seq x y z
N MET A 1 18.45 -18.01 -61.05
CA MET A 1 18.84 -19.11 -61.94
C MET A 1 17.61 -19.94 -62.29
N LYS A 2 17.35 -20.07 -63.60
CA LYS A 2 16.46 -20.99 -64.35
C LYS A 2 15.13 -21.48 -63.73
N LYS A 3 14.02 -21.04 -64.34
CA LYS A 3 12.79 -21.84 -64.54
C LYS A 3 13.12 -23.21 -65.17
N PRO A 4 12.32 -24.23 -64.87
CA PRO A 4 11.76 -25.11 -65.90
C PRO A 4 10.21 -25.09 -65.81
N THR A 5 9.52 -24.58 -66.82
CA THR A 5 8.89 -25.31 -67.95
C THR A 5 7.72 -26.21 -67.56
N ALA A 6 6.54 -25.76 -67.99
CA ALA A 6 5.34 -26.56 -68.13
C ALA A 6 5.57 -27.72 -69.11
N SER A 7 5.43 -28.96 -68.65
CA SER A 7 5.13 -30.12 -69.50
C SER A 7 4.84 -31.36 -68.64
N SER A 8 3.63 -31.47 -68.12
CA SER A 8 2.95 -32.76 -67.88
C SER A 8 1.48 -32.53 -67.52
N SER A 9 0.78 -31.78 -68.38
CA SER A 9 -0.67 -31.91 -68.55
C SER A 9 -0.89 -32.87 -69.72
N SER A 10 -1.13 -34.14 -69.39
CA SER A 10 -1.74 -35.21 -70.19
C SER A 10 -1.27 -36.55 -69.62
N TYR A 11 -2.15 -37.54 -69.55
CA TYR A 11 -1.97 -38.86 -68.93
C TYR A 11 -2.37 -39.01 -67.46
N PHE A 12 -3.55 -38.54 -67.04
CA PHE A 12 -4.37 -39.25 -66.01
C PHE A 12 -5.85 -38.85 -66.12
N LEU A 13 -6.45 -39.05 -67.29
CA LEU A 13 -7.91 -39.07 -67.44
C LEU A 13 -8.30 -40.30 -68.27
N ARG A 14 -8.46 -41.43 -67.58
CA ARG A 14 -9.40 -42.53 -67.91
C ARG A 14 -9.38 -43.52 -66.75
N GLY A 15 -10.43 -43.50 -65.93
CA GLY A 15 -10.75 -44.57 -64.96
C GLY A 15 -10.03 -44.58 -63.61
N GLY A 16 -9.47 -43.46 -63.15
CA GLY A 16 -8.82 -43.38 -61.83
C GLY A 16 -9.83 -43.07 -60.72
N ASN A 17 -9.97 -43.98 -59.75
CA ASN A 17 -10.93 -43.95 -58.65
C ASN A 17 -10.88 -42.60 -57.85
N VAL A 18 -11.91 -41.75 -57.96
CA VAL A 18 -12.02 -40.43 -57.29
C VAL A 18 -11.81 -40.54 -55.78
N GLU A 19 -12.19 -41.67 -55.17
CA GLU A 19 -11.96 -41.94 -53.76
C GLU A 19 -10.49 -42.03 -53.38
N ARG A 20 -9.66 -42.59 -54.27
CA ARG A 20 -8.21 -42.72 -54.05
C ARG A 20 -7.54 -41.34 -54.01
N LEU A 21 -7.96 -40.44 -54.91
CA LEU A 21 -7.49 -39.06 -54.95
C LEU A 21 -7.81 -38.30 -53.65
N VAL A 22 -9.03 -38.44 -53.14
CA VAL A 22 -9.43 -37.79 -51.87
C VAL A 22 -8.64 -38.38 -50.69
N ARG A 23 -8.48 -39.71 -50.63
CA ARG A 23 -7.73 -40.37 -49.56
C ARG A 23 -6.25 -40.01 -49.56
N GLU A 24 -5.61 -39.93 -50.72
CA GLU A 24 -4.21 -39.54 -50.85
C GLU A 24 -4.01 -38.08 -50.44
N ARG A 25 -4.85 -37.17 -50.93
CA ARG A 25 -4.73 -35.73 -50.65
C ARG A 25 -5.02 -35.38 -49.19
N CYS A 26 -6.02 -36.00 -48.57
CA CYS A 26 -6.29 -35.82 -47.13
C CYS A 26 -5.18 -36.41 -46.22
N ARG A 27 -4.40 -37.38 -46.73
CA ARG A 27 -3.28 -38.00 -46.00
C ARG A 27 -1.95 -37.27 -46.20
N SER A 28 -1.70 -36.69 -47.37
CA SER A 28 -0.42 -36.04 -47.70
C SER A 28 -0.28 -34.60 -47.20
N GLU A 29 -1.37 -33.85 -47.05
CA GLU A 29 -1.33 -32.43 -46.67
C GLU A 29 -1.52 -32.25 -45.15
N GLU A 30 -0.66 -31.44 -44.51
CA GLU A 30 -0.80 -31.02 -43.10
C GLU A 30 -1.97 -30.05 -42.91
N HIS A 31 -2.32 -29.27 -43.93
CA HIS A 31 -3.44 -28.31 -43.91
C HIS A 31 -4.20 -28.38 -45.25
N LEU A 32 -5.51 -28.65 -45.21
CA LEU A 32 -6.37 -28.70 -46.40
C LEU A 32 -7.27 -27.45 -46.43
N PRO A 33 -7.03 -26.49 -47.34
CA PRO A 33 -7.84 -25.27 -47.44
C PRO A 33 -9.33 -25.58 -47.60
N MET A 34 -10.20 -24.74 -47.01
CA MET A 34 -11.64 -24.99 -47.00
C MET A 34 -12.24 -25.01 -48.43
N GLU A 35 -11.73 -24.19 -49.35
CA GLU A 35 -12.15 -24.17 -50.76
C GLU A 35 -11.79 -25.47 -51.49
N ASP A 36 -10.60 -26.01 -51.25
CA ASP A 36 -10.17 -27.29 -51.80
C ASP A 36 -11.01 -28.45 -51.25
N ALA A 37 -11.37 -28.40 -49.96
CA ALA A 37 -12.26 -29.38 -49.36
C ALA A 37 -13.67 -29.34 -49.96
N LEU A 38 -14.22 -28.16 -50.23
CA LEU A 38 -15.52 -27.99 -50.92
C LEU A 38 -15.45 -28.56 -52.35
N HIS A 39 -14.37 -28.29 -53.08
CA HIS A 39 -14.19 -28.79 -54.45
C HIS A 39 -14.00 -30.32 -54.49
N LEU A 40 -13.27 -30.90 -53.54
CA LEU A 40 -13.15 -32.35 -53.38
C LEU A 40 -14.50 -32.98 -53.00
N PHE A 41 -15.30 -32.31 -52.16
CA PHE A 41 -16.64 -32.75 -51.79
C PHE A 41 -17.60 -32.72 -53.00
N ASP A 42 -17.62 -31.63 -53.76
CA ASP A 42 -18.49 -31.50 -54.94
C ASP A 42 -18.10 -32.54 -56.01
N LYS A 43 -16.80 -32.84 -56.19
CA LYS A 43 -16.31 -33.93 -57.04
C LYS A 43 -16.75 -35.32 -56.59
N LEU A 44 -16.78 -35.59 -55.29
CA LEU A 44 -17.33 -36.84 -54.75
C LEU A 44 -18.82 -36.94 -55.04
N THR A 45 -19.60 -35.89 -54.80
CA THR A 45 -21.06 -35.92 -55.06
C THR A 45 -21.44 -35.99 -56.54
N ALA A 46 -20.55 -35.58 -57.45
CA ALA A 46 -20.74 -35.68 -58.89
C ALA A 46 -20.44 -37.09 -59.46
N ALA A 47 -19.69 -37.93 -58.73
CA ALA A 47 -19.38 -39.29 -59.13
C ALA A 47 -20.58 -40.21 -58.87
N LYS A 48 -21.38 -40.50 -59.91
CA LYS A 48 -22.61 -41.33 -59.78
C LYS A 48 -22.36 -42.84 -59.93
N HIS A 49 -21.23 -43.27 -60.49
CA HIS A 49 -20.90 -44.68 -60.70
C HIS A 49 -19.38 -44.97 -60.58
N PRO A 50 -18.93 -45.75 -59.57
CA PRO A 50 -19.70 -46.19 -58.39
C PRO A 50 -20.01 -45.01 -57.45
N ILE A 51 -21.10 -45.12 -56.68
CA ILE A 51 -21.44 -44.15 -55.62
C ILE A 51 -20.30 -44.20 -54.58
N PRO A 52 -19.66 -43.07 -54.22
CA PRO A 52 -18.57 -43.07 -53.27
C PRO A 52 -19.02 -43.53 -51.88
N ASP A 53 -18.17 -44.31 -51.22
CA ASP A 53 -18.36 -44.83 -49.88
C ASP A 53 -18.31 -43.71 -48.83
N VAL A 54 -19.15 -43.84 -47.80
CA VAL A 54 -19.25 -42.90 -46.66
C VAL A 54 -17.91 -42.76 -45.96
N SER A 55 -17.07 -43.81 -45.93
CA SER A 55 -15.74 -43.75 -45.35
C SER A 55 -14.83 -42.69 -46.01
N THR A 56 -14.98 -42.46 -47.31
CA THR A 56 -14.22 -41.46 -48.06
C THR A 56 -14.66 -40.04 -47.68
N TYR A 57 -15.96 -39.83 -47.46
CA TYR A 57 -16.49 -38.57 -46.90
C TYR A 57 -16.04 -38.36 -45.44
N ASN A 58 -16.02 -39.41 -44.62
CA ASN A 58 -15.55 -39.36 -43.22
C ASN A 58 -14.07 -38.97 -43.11
N ILE A 59 -13.21 -39.43 -44.03
CA ILE A 59 -11.80 -39.01 -44.10
C ILE A 59 -11.69 -37.53 -44.44
N LEU A 60 -12.48 -37.05 -45.40
CA LEU A 60 -12.53 -35.63 -45.76
C LEU A 60 -13.02 -34.77 -44.59
N PHE A 61 -14.12 -35.15 -43.94
CA PHE A 61 -14.64 -34.45 -42.75
C PHE A 61 -13.64 -34.46 -41.60
N THR A 62 -12.95 -35.59 -41.36
CA THR A 62 -11.92 -35.67 -40.32
C THR A 62 -10.77 -34.71 -40.63
N SER A 63 -10.32 -34.63 -41.88
CA SER A 63 -9.28 -33.70 -42.31
C SER A 63 -9.70 -32.25 -42.06
N VAL A 64 -10.91 -31.87 -42.48
CA VAL A 64 -11.43 -30.50 -42.32
C VAL A 64 -11.70 -30.13 -40.86
N THR A 65 -12.16 -31.06 -40.03
CA THR A 65 -12.53 -30.81 -38.62
C THR A 65 -11.40 -31.00 -37.61
N ARG A 66 -10.32 -31.72 -37.96
CA ARG A 66 -9.13 -31.90 -37.09
C ARG A 66 -7.93 -31.06 -37.51
N LYS A 67 -7.70 -30.83 -38.81
CA LYS A 67 -6.48 -30.16 -39.30
C LYS A 67 -6.63 -28.66 -39.56
N ASN A 68 -7.85 -28.13 -39.58
CA ASN A 68 -8.10 -26.69 -39.71
C ASN A 68 -8.50 -26.10 -38.36
N ASN A 69 -7.62 -25.29 -37.77
CA ASN A 69 -8.00 -24.41 -36.66
C ASN A 69 -8.82 -23.24 -37.22
N PRO A 70 -9.94 -22.85 -36.60
CA PRO A 70 -10.64 -21.62 -36.99
C PRO A 70 -9.69 -20.43 -36.76
N PRO A 71 -9.55 -19.50 -37.72
CA PRO A 71 -8.72 -18.33 -37.52
C PRO A 71 -9.24 -17.54 -36.32
N THR A 72 -8.33 -17.16 -35.43
CA THR A 72 -8.59 -16.51 -34.13
C THR A 72 -9.25 -15.14 -34.25
N THR A 73 -9.41 -14.64 -35.47
CA THR A 73 -10.11 -13.40 -35.78
C THR A 73 -10.85 -13.60 -37.11
N SER A 74 -12.19 -13.55 -37.06
CA SER A 74 -13.08 -13.33 -38.22
C SER A 74 -13.34 -14.50 -39.18
N SER A 75 -14.14 -15.49 -38.77
CA SER A 75 -15.01 -16.20 -39.75
C SER A 75 -16.30 -16.71 -39.11
N SER A 76 -17.35 -15.87 -39.09
CA SER A 76 -18.72 -16.28 -38.73
C SER A 76 -19.27 -17.41 -39.62
N ASN A 77 -18.62 -17.69 -40.75
CA ASN A 77 -19.07 -18.65 -41.76
C ASN A 77 -18.44 -20.06 -41.63
N PHE A 78 -17.48 -20.31 -40.73
CA PHE A 78 -16.79 -21.60 -40.68
C PHE A 78 -17.70 -22.77 -40.25
N PHE A 79 -18.46 -22.60 -39.17
CA PHE A 79 -19.44 -23.59 -38.72
C PHE A 79 -20.58 -23.79 -39.74
N PRO A 80 -21.26 -22.74 -40.24
CA PRO A 80 -22.28 -22.88 -41.28
C PRO A 80 -21.79 -23.64 -42.53
N THR A 81 -20.57 -23.39 -43.00
CA THR A 81 -20.03 -24.05 -44.20
C THR A 81 -19.79 -25.55 -43.98
N ILE A 82 -19.20 -25.95 -42.84
CA ILE A 82 -18.99 -27.36 -42.50
C ILE A 82 -20.34 -28.10 -42.36
N PHE A 83 -21.33 -27.47 -41.73
CA PHE A 83 -22.67 -28.03 -41.61
C PHE A 83 -23.45 -28.04 -42.94
N SER A 84 -23.16 -27.12 -43.85
CA SER A 84 -23.71 -27.16 -45.21
C SER A 84 -23.25 -28.41 -45.96
N LEU A 85 -22.01 -28.89 -45.71
CA LEU A 85 -21.50 -30.12 -46.31
C LEU A 85 -22.25 -31.35 -45.80
N LEU A 86 -22.56 -31.41 -44.50
CA LEU A 86 -23.41 -32.48 -43.94
C LEU A 86 -24.81 -32.45 -44.58
N ASN A 87 -25.38 -31.26 -44.77
CA ASN A 87 -26.67 -31.09 -45.45
C ASN A 87 -26.63 -31.43 -46.95
N LYS A 88 -25.52 -31.14 -47.64
CA LYS A 88 -25.30 -31.56 -49.03
C LYS A 88 -25.14 -33.08 -49.14
N LEU A 89 -24.42 -33.71 -48.21
CA LEU A 89 -24.28 -35.17 -48.16
C LEU A 89 -25.66 -35.81 -48.02
N ASN A 90 -26.49 -35.29 -47.11
CA ASN A 90 -27.87 -35.71 -46.91
C ASN A 90 -28.75 -35.62 -48.17
N ARG A 91 -28.43 -34.74 -49.13
CA ARG A 91 -29.15 -34.56 -50.40
C ARG A 91 -28.56 -35.38 -51.56
N SER A 92 -27.35 -35.90 -51.41
CA SER A 92 -26.57 -36.58 -52.46
C SER A 92 -26.90 -38.07 -52.63
N GLY A 93 -27.82 -38.61 -51.82
CA GLY A 93 -28.22 -40.03 -51.88
C GLY A 93 -27.32 -40.99 -51.09
N THR A 94 -26.19 -40.51 -50.54
CA THR A 94 -25.33 -41.26 -49.62
C THR A 94 -25.76 -41.02 -48.17
N THR A 95 -26.04 -42.08 -47.40
CA THR A 95 -26.52 -41.96 -46.01
C THR A 95 -25.34 -41.77 -45.03
N PRO A 96 -25.28 -40.67 -44.25
CA PRO A 96 -24.27 -40.53 -43.20
C PRO A 96 -24.39 -41.67 -42.17
N ASP A 97 -23.25 -42.16 -41.70
CA ASP A 97 -23.15 -43.21 -40.69
C ASP A 97 -22.86 -42.63 -39.30
N THR A 98 -22.81 -43.49 -38.28
CA THR A 98 -22.48 -43.10 -36.89
C THR A 98 -21.14 -42.37 -36.80
N ILE A 99 -20.15 -42.73 -37.63
CA ILE A 99 -18.82 -42.10 -37.65
C ILE A 99 -18.92 -40.66 -38.18
N THR A 100 -19.75 -40.41 -39.21
CA THR A 100 -20.01 -39.06 -39.70
C THR A 100 -20.56 -38.18 -38.59
N TYR A 101 -21.57 -38.64 -37.86
CA TYR A 101 -22.16 -37.86 -36.75
C TYR A 101 -21.17 -37.67 -35.59
N ALA A 102 -20.35 -38.67 -35.27
CA ALA A 102 -19.32 -38.58 -34.24
C ALA A 102 -18.28 -37.48 -34.52
N ILE A 103 -17.81 -37.37 -35.76
CA ILE A 103 -16.85 -36.34 -36.18
C ILE A 103 -17.42 -34.93 -35.96
N PHE A 104 -18.70 -34.71 -36.28
CA PHE A 104 -19.34 -33.41 -36.12
C PHE A 104 -19.65 -33.08 -34.65
N ILE A 105 -20.04 -34.06 -33.84
CA ILE A 105 -20.27 -33.87 -32.39
C ILE A 105 -18.95 -33.57 -31.67
N ASP A 106 -17.87 -34.30 -31.97
CA ASP A 106 -16.53 -34.04 -31.44
C ASP A 106 -16.01 -32.66 -31.85
N PHE A 107 -16.20 -32.26 -33.12
CA PHE A 107 -15.88 -30.93 -33.60
C PHE A 107 -16.63 -29.84 -32.82
N CYS A 108 -17.95 -29.99 -32.64
CA CYS A 108 -18.74 -29.04 -31.86
C CYS A 108 -18.33 -28.99 -30.39
N GLY A 109 -17.96 -30.14 -29.80
CA GLY A 109 -17.42 -30.23 -28.44
C GLY A 109 -16.08 -29.48 -28.29
N ARG A 110 -15.12 -29.71 -29.20
CA ARG A 110 -13.80 -29.05 -29.17
C ARG A 110 -13.87 -27.53 -29.34
N PHE A 111 -14.77 -27.04 -30.18
CA PHE A 111 -14.93 -25.61 -30.45
C PHE A 111 -16.05 -24.95 -29.64
N ASN A 112 -16.44 -25.56 -28.52
CA ASN A 112 -17.29 -24.96 -27.50
C ASN A 112 -18.70 -24.54 -28.00
N ASN A 113 -19.31 -25.31 -28.90
CA ASN A 113 -20.67 -25.10 -29.39
C ASN A 113 -21.57 -26.30 -29.07
N VAL A 114 -21.93 -26.42 -27.79
CA VAL A 114 -22.62 -27.58 -27.23
C VAL A 114 -24.07 -27.70 -27.72
N ASP A 115 -24.77 -26.58 -27.92
CA ASP A 115 -26.16 -26.60 -28.40
C ASP A 115 -26.25 -27.19 -29.83
N LEU A 116 -25.26 -26.88 -30.67
CA LEU A 116 -25.14 -27.49 -32.00
C LEU A 116 -24.76 -28.98 -31.92
N ALA A 117 -23.93 -29.38 -30.96
CA ALA A 117 -23.60 -30.78 -30.72
C ALA A 117 -24.86 -31.60 -30.35
N PHE A 118 -25.73 -31.06 -29.49
CA PHE A 118 -27.02 -31.69 -29.15
C PHE A 118 -28.01 -31.70 -30.33
N ALA A 119 -27.98 -30.70 -31.21
CA ALA A 119 -28.80 -30.69 -32.43
C ALA A 119 -28.36 -31.81 -33.42
N VAL A 120 -27.05 -32.01 -33.59
CA VAL A 120 -26.49 -33.11 -34.39
C VAL A 120 -26.83 -34.46 -33.78
N PHE A 121 -26.66 -34.59 -32.46
CA PHE A 121 -27.02 -35.79 -31.71
C PHE A 121 -28.51 -36.13 -31.84
N SER A 122 -29.40 -35.13 -31.75
CA SER A 122 -30.83 -35.30 -31.96
C SER A 122 -31.17 -35.71 -33.40
N CYS A 123 -30.44 -35.18 -34.38
CA CYS A 123 -30.59 -35.56 -35.79
C CYS A 123 -30.19 -37.02 -36.04
N MET A 124 -29.10 -37.47 -35.42
CA MET A 124 -28.64 -38.86 -35.45
C MET A 124 -29.70 -39.82 -34.89
N LEU A 125 -30.27 -39.49 -33.71
CA LEU A 125 -31.32 -40.30 -33.08
C LEU A 125 -32.61 -40.37 -33.90
N ARG A 126 -33.08 -39.25 -34.47
CA ARG A 126 -34.28 -39.22 -35.34
C ARG A 126 -34.15 -40.08 -36.59
N ARG A 127 -32.93 -40.41 -36.99
CA ARG A 127 -32.62 -41.24 -38.16
C ARG A 127 -32.36 -42.70 -37.83
N GLY A 128 -32.49 -43.09 -36.56
CA GLY A 128 -32.37 -44.49 -36.12
C GLY A 128 -30.93 -44.97 -35.92
N TRP A 129 -29.93 -44.07 -35.93
CA TRP A 129 -28.54 -44.44 -35.64
C TRP A 129 -28.32 -44.53 -34.13
N THR A 130 -27.63 -45.59 -33.69
CA THR A 130 -27.25 -45.77 -32.29
C THR A 130 -25.98 -44.96 -31.97
N PRO A 131 -25.98 -44.15 -30.90
CA PRO A 131 -24.76 -43.51 -30.41
C PRO A 131 -23.70 -44.54 -30.03
N ASP A 132 -22.44 -44.14 -30.06
CA ASP A 132 -21.37 -44.84 -29.35
C ASP A 132 -21.02 -44.10 -28.03
N ILE A 133 -20.23 -44.76 -27.18
CA ILE A 133 -19.78 -44.20 -25.91
C ILE A 133 -18.86 -42.98 -26.06
N ILE A 134 -18.19 -42.85 -27.23
CA ILE A 134 -17.26 -41.78 -27.55
C ILE A 134 -18.06 -40.49 -27.78
N ILE A 135 -19.15 -40.55 -28.55
CA ILE A 135 -20.09 -39.45 -28.79
C ILE A 135 -20.64 -38.91 -27.46
N LEU A 136 -21.09 -39.80 -26.58
CA LEU A 136 -21.64 -39.41 -25.27
C LEU A 136 -20.55 -38.79 -24.37
N SER A 137 -19.32 -39.31 -24.39
CA SER A 137 -18.18 -38.74 -23.65
C SER A 137 -17.76 -37.36 -24.17
N SER A 138 -17.80 -37.14 -25.49
CA SER A 138 -17.53 -35.82 -26.09
C SER A 138 -18.62 -34.80 -25.75
N LEU A 139 -19.89 -35.22 -25.65
CA LEU A 139 -20.99 -34.38 -25.19
C LEU A 139 -20.85 -34.01 -23.69
N LEU A 140 -20.46 -34.98 -22.84
CA LEU A 140 -20.16 -34.73 -21.42
C LEU A 140 -19.04 -33.70 -21.27
N ASN A 141 -17.94 -33.86 -22.00
CA ASN A 141 -16.83 -32.92 -21.98
C ASN A 141 -17.27 -31.51 -22.43
N GLY A 142 -18.06 -31.43 -23.51
CA GLY A 142 -18.64 -30.16 -23.97
C GLY A 142 -19.50 -29.47 -22.92
N LEU A 143 -20.38 -30.21 -22.23
CA LEU A 143 -21.21 -29.69 -21.15
C LEU A 143 -20.37 -29.16 -19.97
N CYS A 144 -19.32 -29.88 -19.57
CA CYS A 144 -18.40 -29.45 -18.53
C CYS A 144 -17.65 -28.16 -18.91
N VAL A 145 -17.18 -28.03 -20.15
CA VAL A 145 -16.50 -26.81 -20.65
C VAL A 145 -17.44 -25.59 -20.63
N LYS A 146 -18.75 -25.78 -20.90
CA LYS A 146 -19.78 -24.73 -20.77
C LYS A 146 -20.26 -24.49 -19.33
N LYS A 147 -19.63 -25.11 -18.34
CA LYS A 147 -20.02 -25.04 -16.93
C LYS A 147 -21.46 -25.51 -16.64
N ARG A 148 -22.03 -26.35 -17.52
CA ARG A 148 -23.36 -26.96 -17.37
C ARG A 148 -23.25 -28.32 -16.67
N TYR A 149 -22.69 -28.33 -15.46
CA TYR A 149 -22.31 -29.56 -14.75
C TYR A 149 -23.51 -30.45 -14.35
N SER A 150 -24.64 -29.84 -13.97
CA SER A 150 -25.87 -30.58 -13.63
C SER A 150 -26.43 -31.36 -14.83
N ALA A 151 -26.40 -30.76 -16.02
CA ALA A 151 -26.79 -31.43 -17.25
C ALA A 151 -25.82 -32.56 -17.62
N ALA A 152 -24.53 -32.41 -17.32
CA ALA A 152 -23.53 -33.47 -17.53
C ALA A 152 -23.80 -34.67 -16.61
N ALA A 153 -24.08 -34.45 -15.33
CA ALA A 153 -24.45 -35.50 -14.39
C ALA A 153 -25.75 -36.23 -14.81
N GLN A 154 -26.78 -35.48 -15.22
CA GLN A 154 -28.03 -36.07 -15.72
C GLN A 154 -27.83 -36.91 -16.99
N LEU A 155 -26.93 -36.48 -17.89
CA LEU A 155 -26.60 -37.25 -19.08
C LEU A 155 -25.92 -38.56 -18.68
N LEU A 156 -24.97 -38.53 -17.75
CA LEU A 156 -24.28 -39.70 -17.21
C LEU A 156 -25.26 -40.71 -16.58
N ASP A 157 -26.21 -40.24 -15.77
CA ASP A 157 -27.24 -41.09 -15.13
C ASP A 157 -28.21 -41.73 -16.14
N LYS A 158 -28.43 -41.07 -17.29
CA LYS A 158 -29.30 -41.58 -18.36
C LYS A 158 -28.59 -42.57 -19.30
N MET A 159 -27.25 -42.62 -19.31
CA MET A 159 -26.50 -43.51 -20.21
C MET A 159 -26.90 -45.00 -20.07
N PRO A 160 -27.06 -45.57 -18.85
CA PRO A 160 -27.50 -46.96 -18.69
C PRO A 160 -28.93 -47.21 -19.21
N GLN A 161 -29.83 -46.24 -19.05
CA GLN A 161 -31.21 -46.32 -19.57
C GLN A 161 -31.25 -46.32 -21.10
N LEU A 162 -30.23 -45.73 -21.72
CA LEU A 162 -30.02 -45.73 -23.17
C LEU A 162 -29.28 -46.98 -23.68
N GLY A 163 -28.95 -47.93 -22.80
CA GLY A 163 -28.25 -49.17 -23.14
C GLY A 163 -26.72 -49.06 -23.18
N PHE A 164 -26.15 -47.98 -22.64
CA PHE A 164 -24.70 -47.75 -22.64
C PHE A 164 -24.12 -47.82 -21.23
N VAL A 165 -23.03 -48.57 -21.05
CA VAL A 165 -22.29 -48.62 -19.78
C VAL A 165 -21.24 -47.50 -19.78
N PRO A 166 -21.33 -46.48 -18.90
CA PRO A 166 -20.32 -45.43 -18.84
C PRO A 166 -18.95 -45.98 -18.44
N ASN A 167 -17.89 -45.46 -19.04
CA ASN A 167 -16.52 -45.86 -18.73
C ASN A 167 -15.86 -44.88 -17.74
N VAL A 168 -14.65 -45.21 -17.28
CA VAL A 168 -13.88 -44.38 -16.34
C VAL A 168 -13.68 -42.95 -16.85
N VAL A 169 -13.57 -42.75 -18.17
CA VAL A 169 -13.41 -41.41 -18.78
C VAL A 169 -14.69 -40.58 -18.65
N SER A 170 -15.86 -41.16 -18.91
CA SER A 170 -17.15 -40.50 -18.75
C SER A 170 -17.36 -40.05 -17.30
N TYR A 171 -17.11 -40.93 -16.32
CA TYR A 171 -17.19 -40.60 -14.90
C TYR A 171 -16.16 -39.54 -14.48
N THR A 172 -14.89 -39.71 -14.86
CA THR A 172 -13.81 -38.77 -14.50
C THR A 172 -14.06 -37.36 -15.06
N THR A 173 -14.66 -37.25 -16.25
CA THR A 173 -15.02 -35.95 -16.85
C THR A 173 -16.06 -35.20 -16.01
N VAL A 174 -17.10 -35.92 -15.56
CA VAL A 174 -18.15 -35.34 -14.70
C VAL A 174 -17.62 -35.01 -13.31
N ILE A 175 -16.82 -35.90 -12.71
CA ILE A 175 -16.14 -35.68 -11.43
C ILE A 175 -15.27 -34.42 -11.48
N LYS A 176 -14.43 -34.28 -12.52
CA LYS A 176 -13.60 -33.09 -12.75
C LYS A 176 -14.46 -31.83 -12.84
N GLY A 177 -15.56 -31.87 -13.60
CA GLY A 177 -16.48 -30.74 -13.72
C GLY A 177 -17.11 -30.32 -12.39
N HIS A 178 -17.55 -31.27 -11.57
CA HIS A 178 -18.07 -30.98 -10.22
C HIS A 178 -17.00 -30.45 -9.26
N CYS A 179 -15.77 -30.96 -9.33
CA CYS A 179 -14.64 -30.43 -8.57
C CYS A 179 -14.30 -28.99 -8.96
N GLU A 180 -14.32 -28.64 -10.26
CA GLU A 180 -14.09 -27.28 -10.76
C GLU A 180 -15.22 -26.31 -10.37
N SER A 181 -16.44 -26.82 -10.18
CA SER A 181 -17.58 -26.02 -9.74
C SER A 181 -17.65 -25.83 -8.22
N GLY A 182 -16.74 -26.44 -7.45
CA GLY A 182 -16.77 -26.44 -5.98
C GLY A 182 -17.73 -27.47 -5.35
N ASN A 183 -18.52 -28.20 -6.15
CA ASN A 183 -19.49 -29.19 -5.66
C ASN A 183 -18.84 -30.57 -5.45
N THR A 184 -17.82 -30.63 -4.60
CA THR A 184 -16.97 -31.82 -4.46
C THR A 184 -17.70 -32.98 -3.75
N ASP A 185 -18.74 -32.72 -2.96
CA ASP A 185 -19.61 -33.75 -2.38
C ASP A 185 -20.32 -34.57 -3.46
N LEU A 186 -20.90 -33.90 -4.47
CA LEU A 186 -21.50 -34.56 -5.63
C LEU A 186 -20.45 -35.34 -6.44
N ALA A 187 -19.21 -34.83 -6.50
CA ALA A 187 -18.12 -35.55 -7.17
C ALA A 187 -17.77 -36.86 -6.45
N ILE A 188 -17.80 -36.89 -5.11
CA ILE A 188 -17.60 -38.10 -4.30
C ILE A 188 -18.77 -39.07 -4.48
N ASP A 189 -20.01 -38.57 -4.51
CA ASP A 189 -21.17 -39.41 -4.78
C ASP A 189 -21.07 -40.09 -6.13
N VAL A 190 -20.64 -39.36 -7.16
CA VAL A 190 -20.41 -39.92 -8.51
C VAL A 190 -19.27 -40.95 -8.47
N LEU A 191 -18.16 -40.68 -7.76
CA LEU A 191 -17.05 -41.62 -7.57
C LEU A 191 -17.50 -42.94 -6.93
N ARG A 192 -18.30 -42.87 -5.87
CA ARG A 192 -18.80 -44.05 -5.14
C ARG A 192 -19.87 -44.82 -5.90
N LYS A 193 -20.59 -44.17 -6.81
CA LYS A 193 -21.58 -44.79 -7.71
C LYS A 193 -20.98 -45.31 -9.02
N MET A 194 -19.67 -45.18 -9.23
CA MET A 194 -19.02 -45.67 -10.45
C MET A 194 -19.21 -47.19 -10.58
N HIS A 195 -19.77 -47.62 -11.71
CA HIS A 195 -19.84 -49.04 -12.06
C HIS A 195 -18.54 -49.57 -12.70
N ALA A 196 -17.59 -48.68 -12.99
CA ALA A 196 -16.26 -49.01 -13.48
C ALA A 196 -15.23 -48.81 -12.36
N GLU A 197 -14.16 -49.61 -12.35
CA GLU A 197 -13.10 -49.46 -11.35
C GLU A 197 -12.43 -48.08 -11.45
N PRO A 198 -12.46 -47.27 -10.38
CA PRO A 198 -11.77 -45.99 -10.35
C PRO A 198 -10.26 -46.20 -10.43
N ASN A 199 -9.54 -45.27 -11.06
CA ASN A 199 -8.09 -45.30 -11.15
C ASN A 199 -7.44 -44.21 -10.28
N VAL A 200 -6.11 -44.26 -10.17
CA VAL A 200 -5.31 -43.28 -9.41
C VAL A 200 -5.62 -41.83 -9.80
N PHE A 201 -5.87 -41.59 -11.09
CA PHE A 201 -6.15 -40.25 -11.61
C PHE A 201 -7.52 -39.73 -11.14
N THR A 202 -8.56 -40.58 -11.14
CA THR A 202 -9.90 -40.22 -10.64
C THR A 202 -9.86 -39.83 -9.16
N TYR A 203 -9.20 -40.63 -8.31
CA TYR A 203 -9.02 -40.30 -6.89
C TYR A 203 -8.19 -39.03 -6.68
N SER A 204 -7.09 -38.87 -7.42
CA SER A 204 -6.21 -37.70 -7.29
C SER A 204 -6.92 -36.38 -7.61
N ILE A 205 -7.87 -36.37 -8.56
CA ILE A 205 -8.70 -35.19 -8.87
C ILE A 205 -9.55 -34.77 -7.66
N VAL A 206 -10.25 -35.72 -7.05
CA VAL A 206 -11.17 -35.45 -5.92
C VAL A 206 -10.38 -35.07 -4.67
N ILE A 207 -9.27 -35.78 -4.38
CA ILE A 207 -8.36 -35.46 -3.27
C ILE A 207 -7.82 -34.03 -3.43
N ASN A 208 -7.31 -33.67 -4.62
CA ASN A 208 -6.81 -32.31 -4.90
C ASN A 208 -7.90 -31.24 -4.72
N ALA A 209 -9.14 -31.52 -5.15
CA ALA A 209 -10.26 -30.61 -4.96
C ALA A 209 -10.56 -30.37 -3.48
N ARG A 210 -10.60 -31.44 -2.65
CA ARG A 210 -10.77 -31.31 -1.20
C ARG A 210 -9.62 -30.59 -0.51
N CYS A 211 -8.38 -30.85 -0.90
CA CYS A 211 -7.21 -30.12 -0.39
C CYS A 211 -7.33 -28.61 -0.68
N ARG A 212 -7.78 -28.23 -1.89
CA ARG A 212 -8.01 -26.82 -2.25
C ARG A 212 -9.14 -26.16 -1.46
N GLN A 213 -10.14 -26.94 -1.05
CA GLN A 213 -11.23 -26.50 -0.18
C GLN A 213 -10.85 -26.47 1.31
N GLY A 214 -9.64 -26.90 1.68
CA GLY A 214 -9.18 -26.97 3.07
C GLY A 214 -9.76 -28.15 3.88
N ASN A 215 -10.57 -29.01 3.27
CA ASN A 215 -11.16 -30.17 3.95
C ASN A 215 -10.20 -31.37 3.92
N MET A 216 -9.17 -31.32 4.78
CA MET A 216 -8.13 -32.36 4.82
C MET A 216 -8.58 -33.67 5.45
N SER A 217 -9.63 -33.68 6.28
CA SER A 217 -10.17 -34.93 6.85
C SER A 217 -10.76 -35.80 5.75
N SER A 218 -11.65 -35.23 4.93
CA SER A 218 -12.23 -35.94 3.78
C SER A 218 -11.18 -36.33 2.74
N ALA A 219 -10.16 -35.48 2.51
CA ALA A 219 -9.06 -35.82 1.59
C ALA A 219 -8.25 -37.04 2.08
N SER A 220 -8.02 -37.15 3.40
CA SER A 220 -7.29 -38.28 4.00
C SER A 220 -8.12 -39.55 3.98
N GLU A 221 -9.43 -39.46 4.28
CA GLU A 221 -10.37 -40.59 4.16
C GLU A 221 -10.39 -41.15 2.73
N LEU A 222 -10.45 -40.28 1.71
CA LEU A 222 -10.43 -40.71 0.30
C LEU A 222 -9.09 -41.35 -0.10
N PHE A 223 -7.99 -40.90 0.50
CA PHE A 223 -6.68 -41.49 0.28
C PHE A 223 -6.58 -42.88 0.91
N GLU A 224 -7.08 -43.05 2.13
CA GLU A 224 -7.18 -44.36 2.79
C GLU A 224 -8.13 -45.30 2.05
N GLU A 225 -9.28 -44.78 1.58
CA GLU A 225 -10.24 -45.51 0.73
C GLU A 225 -9.53 -46.07 -0.52
N MET A 226 -8.80 -45.21 -1.23
CA MET A 226 -8.01 -45.59 -2.42
C MET A 226 -7.01 -46.72 -2.11
N VAL A 227 -6.27 -46.61 -1.00
CA VAL A 227 -5.30 -47.63 -0.58
C VAL A 227 -6.00 -48.93 -0.18
N SER A 228 -7.13 -48.85 0.52
CA SER A 228 -7.91 -50.02 0.97
C SER A 228 -8.53 -50.81 -0.21
N MET A 229 -8.81 -50.12 -1.31
CA MET A 229 -9.27 -50.73 -2.57
C MET A 229 -8.12 -51.36 -3.39
N GLY A 230 -6.89 -51.34 -2.88
CA GLY A 230 -5.72 -51.89 -3.57
C GLY A 230 -5.16 -50.98 -4.67
N ILE A 231 -5.64 -49.75 -4.81
CA ILE A 231 -5.16 -48.79 -5.79
C ILE A 231 -3.93 -48.08 -5.22
N GLN A 232 -2.76 -48.34 -5.78
CA GLN A 232 -1.50 -47.79 -5.27
C GLN A 232 -1.36 -46.29 -5.56
N PRO A 233 -1.19 -45.43 -4.54
CA PRO A 233 -0.90 -44.02 -4.76
C PRO A 233 0.43 -43.81 -5.46
N ASN A 234 0.51 -42.80 -6.31
CA ASN A 234 1.76 -42.40 -6.97
C ASN A 234 2.32 -41.12 -6.34
N VAL A 235 3.49 -40.68 -6.82
CA VAL A 235 4.18 -39.46 -6.38
C VAL A 235 3.26 -38.23 -6.43
N VAL A 236 2.40 -38.12 -7.45
CA VAL A 236 1.48 -36.98 -7.62
C VAL A 236 0.40 -36.97 -6.53
N THR A 237 -0.15 -38.13 -6.18
CA THR A 237 -1.15 -38.25 -5.09
C THR A 237 -0.54 -37.86 -3.74
N TYR A 238 0.66 -38.34 -3.43
CA TYR A 238 1.39 -37.94 -2.21
C TYR A 238 1.71 -36.44 -2.18
N ASN A 239 2.25 -35.88 -3.28
CA ASN A 239 2.54 -34.45 -3.39
C ASN A 239 1.28 -33.58 -3.17
N THR A 240 0.12 -34.05 -3.63
CA THR A 240 -1.16 -33.35 -3.46
C THR A 240 -1.55 -33.25 -1.99
N ILE A 241 -1.48 -34.36 -1.24
CA ILE A 241 -1.87 -34.40 0.17
C ILE A 241 -0.84 -33.68 1.05
N ILE A 242 0.45 -33.87 0.80
CA ILE A 242 1.53 -33.13 1.47
C ILE A 242 1.27 -31.63 1.31
N ARG A 243 1.04 -31.16 0.08
CA ARG A 243 0.71 -29.74 -0.18
C ARG A 243 -0.54 -29.28 0.58
N GLY A 244 -1.59 -30.11 0.62
CA GLY A 244 -2.81 -29.82 1.36
C GLY A 244 -2.57 -29.58 2.85
N HIS A 245 -1.80 -30.45 3.51
CA HIS A 245 -1.43 -30.27 4.93
C HIS A 245 -0.54 -29.04 5.15
N LEU A 246 0.42 -28.78 4.26
CA LEU A 246 1.32 -27.63 4.38
C LEU A 246 0.57 -26.29 4.27
N VAL A 247 -0.42 -26.19 3.37
CA VAL A 247 -1.24 -24.96 3.24
C VAL A 247 -1.99 -24.65 4.54
N LEU A 248 -2.40 -25.67 5.31
CA LEU A 248 -3.04 -25.50 6.62
C LEU A 248 -2.05 -25.37 7.80
N GLY A 249 -0.74 -25.32 7.54
CA GLY A 249 0.29 -25.23 8.58
C GLY A 249 0.56 -26.53 9.35
N ARG A 250 0.08 -27.67 8.86
CA ARG A 250 0.16 -28.98 9.53
C ARG A 250 1.44 -29.75 9.15
N TRP A 251 2.59 -29.26 9.62
CA TRP A 251 3.91 -29.81 9.27
C TRP A 251 4.13 -31.27 9.73
N LYS A 252 3.62 -31.65 10.89
CA LYS A 252 3.83 -33.00 11.45
C LYS A 252 3.18 -34.07 10.58
N GLU A 253 1.96 -33.80 10.12
CA GLU A 253 1.19 -34.65 9.23
C GLU A 253 1.84 -34.71 7.85
N ALA A 254 2.22 -33.55 7.30
CA ALA A 254 2.91 -33.49 6.00
C ALA A 254 4.24 -34.26 5.99
N SER A 255 5.05 -34.14 7.05
CA SER A 255 6.31 -34.88 7.20
C SER A 255 6.10 -36.37 7.47
N GLY A 256 5.02 -36.75 8.17
CA GLY A 256 4.60 -38.15 8.33
C GLY A 256 4.26 -38.80 6.98
N ILE A 257 3.49 -38.10 6.14
CA ILE A 257 3.10 -38.57 4.81
C ILE A 257 4.30 -38.64 3.85
N PHE A 258 5.25 -37.68 3.95
CA PHE A 258 6.52 -37.77 3.23
C PHE A 258 7.33 -39.00 3.64
N LYS A 259 7.37 -39.32 4.95
CA LYS A 259 8.07 -40.52 5.43
C LYS A 259 7.37 -41.80 4.94
N GLU A 260 6.05 -41.84 5.00
CA GLU A 260 5.25 -42.97 4.47
C GLU A 260 5.52 -43.22 2.97
N MET A 261 5.58 -42.15 2.17
CA MET A 261 5.93 -42.24 0.75
C MET A 261 7.28 -42.93 0.53
N VAL A 262 8.28 -42.56 1.33
CA VAL A 262 9.64 -43.13 1.28
C VAL A 262 9.65 -44.59 1.76
N ASP A 263 8.96 -44.88 2.86
CA ASP A 263 8.89 -46.22 3.45
C ASP A 263 8.18 -47.22 2.51
N ARG A 264 7.27 -46.74 1.66
CA ARG A 264 6.64 -47.53 0.57
C ARG A 264 7.51 -47.69 -0.68
N GLY A 265 8.73 -47.15 -0.69
CA GLY A 265 9.66 -47.26 -1.81
C GLY A 265 9.39 -46.34 -2.99
N LEU A 266 8.52 -45.32 -2.83
CA LEU A 266 8.32 -44.29 -3.84
C LEU A 266 9.40 -43.22 -3.70
N ALA A 267 10.19 -43.00 -4.75
CA ALA A 267 11.22 -41.96 -4.78
C ALA A 267 10.57 -40.56 -4.82
N PRO A 268 10.83 -39.68 -3.84
CA PRO A 268 10.40 -38.29 -3.91
C PRO A 268 11.07 -37.55 -5.05
N ASP A 269 10.31 -36.78 -5.81
CA ASP A 269 10.82 -36.01 -6.94
C ASP A 269 11.16 -34.58 -6.54
N ALA A 270 11.72 -33.81 -7.48
CA ALA A 270 11.99 -32.39 -7.27
C ALA A 270 10.75 -31.59 -6.83
N VAL A 271 9.53 -31.98 -7.24
CA VAL A 271 8.29 -31.29 -6.83
C VAL A 271 8.00 -31.53 -5.35
N THR A 272 8.22 -32.76 -4.84
CA THR A 272 8.07 -33.08 -3.43
C THR A 272 8.98 -32.20 -2.57
N PHE A 273 10.28 -32.17 -2.89
CA PHE A 273 11.26 -31.39 -2.14
C PHE A 273 11.00 -29.88 -2.23
N ASN A 274 10.72 -29.36 -3.42
CA ASN A 274 10.44 -27.92 -3.62
C ASN A 274 9.19 -27.49 -2.83
N THR A 275 8.18 -28.34 -2.72
CA THR A 275 6.95 -28.06 -1.96
C THR A 275 7.22 -27.95 -0.45
N LEU A 276 8.03 -28.87 0.10
CA LEU A 276 8.44 -28.85 1.50
C LEU A 276 9.35 -27.65 1.81
N MET A 277 10.33 -27.38 0.94
CA MET A 277 11.22 -26.23 1.08
C MET A 277 10.47 -24.89 1.01
N ASP A 278 9.53 -24.72 0.07
CA ASP A 278 8.74 -23.49 -0.06
C ASP A 278 7.93 -23.21 1.21
N TYR A 279 7.33 -24.25 1.81
CA TYR A 279 6.66 -24.11 3.09
C TYR A 279 7.62 -23.68 4.21
N LEU A 280 8.76 -24.35 4.37
CA LEU A 280 9.74 -24.01 5.40
C LEU A 280 10.30 -22.59 5.23
N CYS A 281 10.57 -22.18 3.99
CA CYS A 281 10.99 -20.81 3.67
C CYS A 281 9.93 -19.78 4.06
N LYS A 282 8.64 -20.04 3.79
CA LYS A 282 7.53 -19.16 4.22
C LYS A 282 7.35 -19.07 5.73
N GLN A 283 7.79 -20.09 6.47
CA GLN A 283 7.80 -20.09 7.94
C GLN A 283 9.08 -19.48 8.54
N GLY A 284 9.99 -18.92 7.72
CA GLY A 284 11.27 -18.38 8.20
C GLY A 284 12.26 -19.43 8.69
N LYS A 285 12.14 -20.67 8.21
CA LYS A 285 13.02 -21.81 8.53
C LYS A 285 13.93 -22.19 7.37
N THR A 286 14.57 -21.21 6.74
CA THR A 286 15.44 -21.43 5.56
C THR A 286 16.58 -22.43 5.80
N ILE A 287 17.12 -22.52 7.02
CA ILE A 287 18.16 -23.51 7.37
C ILE A 287 17.64 -24.95 7.23
N GLU A 288 16.42 -25.21 7.69
CA GLU A 288 15.79 -26.53 7.54
C GLU A 288 15.46 -26.82 6.07
N ALA A 289 15.00 -25.80 5.33
CA ALA A 289 14.78 -25.91 3.89
C ALA A 289 16.09 -26.27 3.15
N HIS A 290 17.21 -25.65 3.51
CA HIS A 290 18.51 -25.95 2.92
C HIS A 290 19.01 -27.37 3.25
N LYS A 291 18.66 -27.92 4.42
CA LYS A 291 18.93 -29.34 4.73
C LYS A 291 18.16 -30.28 3.80
N LEU A 292 16.95 -29.92 3.37
CA LEU A 292 16.20 -30.70 2.38
C LEU A 292 16.86 -30.69 1.00
N LEU A 293 17.60 -29.63 0.64
CA LEU A 293 18.42 -29.61 -0.57
C LEU A 293 19.53 -30.66 -0.51
N TYR A 294 20.24 -30.77 0.62
CA TYR A 294 21.25 -31.82 0.79
C TYR A 294 20.63 -33.22 0.73
N LEU A 295 19.49 -33.43 1.39
CA LEU A 295 18.77 -34.72 1.34
C LEU A 295 18.31 -35.08 -0.09
N MET A 296 17.90 -34.09 -0.88
CA MET A 296 17.54 -34.27 -2.28
C MET A 296 18.75 -34.78 -3.09
N VAL A 297 19.92 -34.14 -2.92
CA VAL A 297 21.16 -34.53 -3.61
C VAL A 297 21.66 -35.90 -3.15
N GLU A 298 21.63 -36.19 -1.85
CA GLU A 298 22.02 -37.49 -1.29
C GLU A 298 21.19 -38.65 -1.84
N ARG A 299 19.92 -38.39 -2.17
CA ARG A 299 19.02 -39.37 -2.79
C ARG A 299 19.17 -39.49 -4.30
N GLY A 300 20.09 -38.74 -4.90
CA GLY A 300 20.37 -38.77 -6.34
C GLY A 300 19.45 -37.89 -7.18
N GLU A 301 18.57 -37.10 -6.56
CA GLU A 301 17.70 -36.15 -7.25
C GLU A 301 18.45 -34.84 -7.50
N LYS A 302 18.45 -34.37 -8.76
CA LYS A 302 19.21 -33.17 -9.16
C LYS A 302 18.41 -31.90 -8.88
N PRO A 303 18.98 -30.93 -8.14
CA PRO A 303 18.34 -29.63 -7.94
C PRO A 303 18.02 -28.96 -9.27
N THR A 304 16.81 -28.41 -9.37
CA THR A 304 16.33 -27.71 -10.57
C THR A 304 16.43 -26.19 -10.37
N LYS A 305 16.22 -25.40 -11.43
CA LYS A 305 16.08 -23.93 -11.28
C LYS A 305 15.00 -23.55 -10.27
N ILE A 306 13.88 -24.29 -10.23
CA ILE A 306 12.79 -24.07 -9.27
C ILE A 306 13.29 -24.28 -7.84
N THR A 307 14.10 -25.31 -7.61
CA THR A 307 14.69 -25.63 -6.31
C THR A 307 15.53 -24.47 -5.77
N TYR A 308 16.44 -23.94 -6.60
CA TYR A 308 17.24 -22.78 -6.23
C TYR A 308 16.39 -21.53 -6.04
N ASN A 309 15.41 -21.27 -6.91
CA ASN A 309 14.53 -20.10 -6.81
C ASN A 309 13.71 -20.08 -5.51
N VAL A 310 13.23 -21.24 -5.04
CA VAL A 310 12.51 -21.37 -3.76
C VAL A 310 13.41 -20.97 -2.60
N LEU A 311 14.64 -21.48 -2.55
CA LEU A 311 15.60 -21.17 -1.50
C LEU A 311 16.08 -19.72 -1.57
N LEU A 312 16.39 -19.21 -2.77
CA LEU A 312 16.76 -17.81 -2.99
C LEU A 312 15.68 -16.88 -2.44
N HIS A 313 14.40 -17.12 -2.80
CA HIS A 313 13.28 -16.34 -2.28
C HIS A 313 13.18 -16.42 -0.75
N GLY A 314 13.32 -17.60 -0.16
CA GLY A 314 13.33 -17.77 1.30
C GLY A 314 14.43 -16.98 2.01
N TYR A 315 15.69 -17.13 1.57
CA TYR A 315 16.83 -16.41 2.16
C TYR A 315 16.75 -14.91 1.95
N CYS A 316 16.22 -14.47 0.80
CA CYS A 316 15.92 -13.08 0.51
C CYS A 316 14.90 -12.47 1.47
N LEU A 317 13.81 -13.17 1.77
CA LEU A 317 12.80 -12.70 2.73
C LEU A 317 13.35 -12.57 4.15
N GLU A 318 14.25 -13.46 4.56
CA GLU A 318 14.95 -13.38 5.86
C GLU A 318 16.10 -12.36 5.88
N GLY A 319 16.45 -11.75 4.75
CA GLY A 319 17.55 -10.78 4.65
C GLY A 319 18.96 -11.39 4.76
N ARG A 320 19.11 -12.72 4.60
CA ARG A 320 20.39 -13.45 4.70
C ARG A 320 21.14 -13.47 3.38
N PHE A 321 21.58 -12.32 2.90
CA PHE A 321 22.18 -12.17 1.56
C PHE A 321 23.51 -12.92 1.36
N GLU A 322 24.28 -13.19 2.42
CA GLU A 322 25.49 -14.03 2.33
C GLU A 322 25.20 -15.44 1.79
N LYS A 323 24.09 -16.04 2.24
CA LYS A 323 23.65 -17.37 1.77
C LYS A 323 23.04 -17.34 0.38
N VAL A 324 22.52 -16.18 -0.03
CA VAL A 324 22.01 -15.97 -1.39
C VAL A 324 23.16 -16.06 -2.40
N ASP A 325 24.30 -15.41 -2.11
CA ASP A 325 25.48 -15.47 -2.98
C ASP A 325 26.06 -16.90 -3.06
N GLU A 326 26.15 -17.61 -1.93
CA GLU A 326 26.54 -19.03 -1.91
C GLU A 326 25.62 -19.89 -2.80
N LEU A 327 24.30 -19.68 -2.74
CA LEU A 327 23.32 -20.40 -3.56
C LEU A 327 23.45 -20.07 -5.05
N LEU A 328 23.70 -18.82 -5.42
CA LEU A 328 23.93 -18.42 -6.81
C LEU A 328 25.24 -19.05 -7.36
N CYS A 329 26.28 -19.13 -6.53
CA CYS A 329 27.50 -19.87 -6.87
C CYS A 329 27.23 -21.36 -7.06
N SER A 330 26.47 -21.99 -6.16
CA SER A 330 26.07 -23.40 -6.28
C SER A 330 25.25 -23.65 -7.56
N MET A 331 24.27 -22.81 -7.83
CA MET A 331 23.45 -22.86 -9.05
C MET A 331 24.32 -22.81 -10.32
N SER A 332 25.32 -21.93 -10.32
CA SER A 332 26.26 -21.79 -11.44
C SER A 332 27.18 -23.00 -11.61
N ARG A 333 27.64 -23.62 -10.51
CA ARG A 333 28.46 -24.85 -10.54
C ARG A 333 27.71 -26.05 -11.13
N GLU A 334 26.41 -26.13 -10.88
CA GLU A 334 25.51 -27.12 -11.48
C GLU A 334 25.16 -26.80 -12.96
N GLY A 335 25.75 -25.74 -13.54
CA GLY A 335 25.50 -25.33 -14.92
C GLY A 335 24.15 -24.65 -15.16
N LEU A 336 23.45 -24.26 -14.09
CA LEU A 336 22.18 -23.56 -14.17
C LEU A 336 22.41 -22.05 -14.18
N ARG A 337 21.75 -21.34 -15.10
CA ARG A 337 21.76 -19.87 -15.13
C ARG A 337 20.52 -19.29 -14.44
N PRO A 338 20.66 -18.22 -13.62
CA PRO A 338 19.54 -17.47 -13.07
C PRO A 338 18.56 -17.06 -14.17
N ASP A 339 17.27 -17.19 -13.89
CA ASP A 339 16.20 -16.77 -14.79
C ASP A 339 15.46 -15.54 -14.23
N VAL A 340 14.39 -15.13 -14.92
CA VAL A 340 13.56 -13.99 -14.49
C VAL A 340 13.14 -14.18 -13.03
N ARG A 341 12.66 -15.36 -12.63
CA ARG A 341 12.21 -15.62 -11.27
C ARG A 341 13.33 -15.56 -10.23
N SER A 342 14.54 -16.02 -10.58
CA SER A 342 15.72 -15.87 -9.72
C SER A 342 15.98 -14.39 -9.44
N TYR A 343 16.05 -13.57 -10.50
CA TYR A 343 16.33 -12.14 -10.40
C TYR A 343 15.21 -11.37 -9.70
N THR A 344 13.96 -11.65 -10.02
CA THR A 344 12.79 -11.08 -9.34
C THR A 344 12.82 -11.38 -7.84
N ALA A 345 13.15 -12.61 -7.42
CA ALA A 345 13.22 -12.97 -6.00
C ALA A 345 14.34 -12.22 -5.26
N LEU A 346 15.48 -11.97 -5.92
CA LEU A 346 16.55 -11.12 -5.39
C LEU A 346 16.07 -9.68 -5.23
N ILE A 347 15.47 -9.11 -6.29
CA ILE A 347 14.98 -7.73 -6.32
C ILE A 347 13.90 -7.52 -5.24
N ASP A 348 12.95 -8.44 -5.11
CA ASP A 348 11.90 -8.42 -4.06
C ASP A 348 12.51 -8.53 -2.66
N GLY A 349 13.48 -9.43 -2.46
CA GLY A 349 14.23 -9.57 -1.22
C GLY A 349 14.91 -8.29 -0.78
N TYR A 350 15.68 -7.67 -1.68
CA TYR A 350 16.35 -6.40 -1.42
C TYR A 350 15.35 -5.27 -1.17
N SER A 351 14.29 -5.16 -1.98
CA SER A 351 13.23 -4.14 -1.84
C SER A 351 12.52 -4.23 -0.48
N LYS A 352 12.10 -5.43 -0.06
CA LYS A 352 11.44 -5.66 1.24
C LYS A 352 12.33 -5.37 2.45
N ASN A 353 13.65 -5.57 2.31
CA ASN A 353 14.63 -5.22 3.33
C ASN A 353 15.10 -3.75 3.24
N GLN A 354 14.37 -2.89 2.52
CA GLN A 354 14.66 -1.46 2.34
C GLN A 354 16.02 -1.16 1.69
N LYS A 355 16.60 -2.13 0.98
CA LYS A 355 17.86 -2.05 0.23
C LYS A 355 17.61 -1.82 -1.26
N VAL A 356 16.91 -0.73 -1.57
CA VAL A 356 16.41 -0.45 -2.94
C VAL A 356 17.55 -0.17 -3.92
N HIS A 357 18.69 0.36 -3.44
CA HIS A 357 19.87 0.59 -4.29
C HIS A 357 20.45 -0.73 -4.82
N GLU A 358 20.62 -1.71 -3.94
CA GLU A 358 21.08 -3.06 -4.30
C GLU A 358 20.06 -3.75 -5.21
N ALA A 359 18.75 -3.56 -4.98
CA ALA A 359 17.71 -4.05 -5.87
C ALA A 359 17.85 -3.48 -7.30
N MET A 360 18.16 -2.18 -7.42
CA MET A 360 18.41 -1.53 -8.72
C MET A 360 19.70 -2.04 -9.40
N ASP A 361 20.73 -2.39 -8.64
CA ASP A 361 21.95 -2.96 -9.20
C ASP A 361 21.74 -4.39 -9.71
N VAL A 362 20.95 -5.20 -9.00
CA VAL A 362 20.50 -6.52 -9.47
C VAL A 362 19.65 -6.39 -10.74
N PHE A 363 18.77 -5.39 -10.81
CA PHE A 363 17.97 -5.10 -12.02
C PHE A 363 18.83 -4.73 -13.23
N LYS A 364 19.89 -3.92 -13.03
CA LYS A 364 20.86 -3.62 -14.09
C LYS A 364 21.60 -4.87 -14.54
N LYS A 365 22.05 -5.71 -13.59
CA LYS A 365 22.74 -6.97 -13.87
C LYS A 365 21.86 -7.93 -14.68
N MET A 366 20.60 -8.09 -14.29
CA MET A 366 19.60 -8.90 -15.00
C MET A 366 19.53 -8.52 -16.49
N ARG A 367 19.48 -7.21 -16.79
CA ARG A 367 19.46 -6.69 -18.17
C ARG A 367 20.78 -6.90 -18.91
N GLN A 368 21.92 -6.71 -18.24
CA GLN A 368 23.24 -6.93 -18.83
C GLN A 368 23.46 -8.40 -19.22
N GLU A 369 22.90 -9.34 -18.46
CA GLU A 369 22.94 -10.77 -18.77
C GLU A 369 21.89 -11.19 -19.82
N GLY A 370 21.13 -10.24 -20.37
CA GLY A 370 20.13 -10.48 -21.42
C GLY A 370 18.82 -11.06 -20.91
N VAL A 371 18.60 -11.09 -19.60
CA VAL A 371 17.33 -11.53 -18.99
C VAL A 371 16.37 -10.34 -18.97
N GLN A 372 15.27 -10.42 -19.71
CA GLN A 372 14.29 -9.32 -19.81
C GLN A 372 13.41 -9.26 -18.57
N PRO A 373 13.33 -8.11 -17.87
CA PRO A 373 12.39 -7.92 -16.77
C PRO A 373 10.94 -7.99 -17.24
N ASP A 374 10.08 -8.55 -16.40
CA ASP A 374 8.63 -8.57 -16.63
C ASP A 374 7.92 -7.46 -15.84
N THR A 375 6.62 -7.27 -16.08
CA THR A 375 5.78 -6.29 -15.36
C THR A 375 5.88 -6.43 -13.85
N PHE A 376 5.96 -7.67 -13.34
CA PHE A 376 6.05 -7.92 -11.90
C PHE A 376 7.38 -7.42 -11.31
N THR A 377 8.50 -7.63 -12.00
CA THR A 377 9.82 -7.12 -11.61
C THR A 377 9.83 -5.58 -11.55
N TYR A 378 9.20 -4.92 -12.54
CA TYR A 378 9.02 -3.48 -12.53
C TYR A 378 8.18 -3.00 -11.33
N ASN A 379 7.05 -3.65 -11.06
CA ASN A 379 6.17 -3.29 -9.94
C ASN A 379 6.87 -3.34 -8.58
N ILE A 380 7.74 -4.34 -8.35
CA ILE A 380 8.53 -4.44 -7.11
C ILE A 380 9.47 -3.25 -6.92
N LEU A 381 10.12 -2.81 -8.01
CA LEU A 381 11.04 -1.67 -7.96
C LEU A 381 10.29 -0.35 -7.82
N LEU A 382 9.17 -0.19 -8.51
CA LEU A 382 8.27 0.96 -8.34
C LEU A 382 7.81 1.08 -6.90
N ASP A 383 7.33 -0.01 -6.29
CA ASP A 383 6.88 -0.04 -4.89
C ASP A 383 8.03 0.27 -3.93
N GLY A 384 9.21 -0.32 -4.15
CA GLY A 384 10.41 -0.04 -3.37
C GLY A 384 10.81 1.44 -3.41
N LEU A 385 10.89 2.03 -4.60
CA LEU A 385 11.22 3.45 -4.81
C LEU A 385 10.17 4.38 -4.19
N CYS A 386 8.87 4.09 -4.37
CA CYS A 386 7.79 4.84 -3.75
C CYS A 386 7.84 4.80 -2.22
N LYS A 387 8.15 3.64 -1.62
CA LYS A 387 8.25 3.48 -0.16
C LYS A 387 9.39 4.27 0.47
N ILE A 388 10.50 4.46 -0.24
CA ILE A 388 11.62 5.30 0.22
C ILE A 388 11.49 6.77 -0.20
N GLY A 389 10.36 7.15 -0.82
CA GLY A 389 10.05 8.53 -1.21
C GLY A 389 10.71 9.01 -2.51
N ARG A 390 11.41 8.15 -3.26
CA ARG A 390 12.06 8.48 -4.55
C ARG A 390 11.09 8.29 -5.72
N VAL A 391 9.94 8.95 -5.64
CA VAL A 391 8.83 8.79 -6.60
C VAL A 391 9.22 9.24 -8.02
N GLU A 392 10.07 10.26 -8.16
CA GLU A 392 10.53 10.75 -9.47
C GLU A 392 11.28 9.66 -10.27
N GLU A 393 12.12 8.88 -9.59
CA GLU A 393 12.80 7.73 -10.21
C GLU A 393 11.83 6.59 -10.53
N ALA A 394 10.76 6.42 -9.72
CA ALA A 394 9.71 5.47 -10.02
C ALA A 394 8.96 5.87 -11.30
N GLU A 395 8.68 7.16 -11.51
CA GLU A 395 8.08 7.64 -12.75
C GLU A 395 8.98 7.44 -13.98
N ASP A 396 10.29 7.66 -13.84
CA ASP A 396 11.26 7.35 -14.89
C ASP A 396 11.27 5.86 -15.23
N LEU A 397 11.22 5.01 -14.22
CA LEU A 397 11.18 3.56 -14.39
C LEU A 397 9.86 3.11 -15.04
N PHE A 398 8.74 3.75 -14.71
CA PHE A 398 7.44 3.55 -15.37
C PHE A 398 7.47 3.95 -16.84
N ARG A 399 8.06 5.11 -17.18
CA ARG A 399 8.30 5.52 -18.57
C ARG A 399 9.17 4.51 -19.31
N GLN A 400 10.22 4.00 -18.66
CA GLN A 400 11.07 2.96 -19.22
C GLN A 400 10.29 1.67 -19.50
N MET A 401 9.41 1.23 -18.59
CA MET A 401 8.56 0.06 -18.78
C MET A 401 7.68 0.20 -20.04
N VAL A 402 7.02 1.34 -20.20
CA VAL A 402 6.16 1.63 -21.35
C VAL A 402 6.94 1.66 -22.66
N THR A 403 8.13 2.30 -22.68
CA THR A 403 8.97 2.37 -23.88
C THR A 403 9.55 1.01 -24.31
N GLN A 404 9.68 0.06 -23.38
CA GLN A 404 10.06 -1.32 -23.69
C GLN A 404 8.90 -2.19 -24.20
N GLY A 405 7.71 -1.62 -24.35
CA GLY A 405 6.53 -2.33 -24.85
C GLY A 405 5.84 -3.22 -23.81
N LEU A 406 6.23 -3.12 -22.53
CA LEU A 406 5.50 -3.76 -21.44
C LEU A 406 4.22 -2.97 -21.17
N SER A 407 3.12 -3.68 -20.90
CA SER A 407 1.83 -3.08 -20.59
C SER A 407 1.68 -2.92 -19.07
N PRO A 408 1.60 -1.69 -18.54
CA PRO A 408 1.25 -1.46 -17.15
C PRO A 408 -0.09 -2.08 -16.79
N ASP A 409 -0.13 -2.76 -15.64
CA ASP A 409 -1.34 -3.37 -15.10
C ASP A 409 -1.93 -2.53 -13.96
N ILE A 410 -3.02 -3.02 -13.35
CA ILE A 410 -3.69 -2.37 -12.21
C ILE A 410 -2.67 -2.09 -11.10
N ILE A 411 -1.86 -3.10 -10.73
CA ILE A 411 -0.85 -3.01 -9.66
C ILE A 411 0.17 -1.90 -9.95
N THR A 412 0.61 -1.77 -11.20
CA THR A 412 1.55 -0.72 -11.64
C THR A 412 1.00 0.68 -11.32
N TYR A 413 -0.25 0.93 -11.72
CA TYR A 413 -0.93 2.20 -11.51
C TYR A 413 -1.19 2.46 -10.02
N THR A 414 -1.74 1.48 -9.30
CA THR A 414 -2.04 1.60 -7.86
C THR A 414 -0.77 1.92 -7.05
N THR A 415 0.36 1.31 -7.40
CA THR A 415 1.66 1.55 -6.73
C THR A 415 2.16 2.98 -6.90
N LEU A 416 2.03 3.54 -8.11
CA LEU A 416 2.41 4.93 -8.38
C LEU A 416 1.43 5.93 -7.74
N ILE A 417 0.13 5.63 -7.77
CA ILE A 417 -0.90 6.43 -7.09
C ILE A 417 -0.59 6.50 -5.59
N ASP A 418 -0.30 5.36 -4.94
CA ASP A 418 0.09 5.31 -3.52
C ASP A 418 1.35 6.14 -3.24
N GLY A 419 2.39 5.98 -4.07
CA GLY A 419 3.64 6.74 -3.96
C GLY A 419 3.42 8.25 -4.05
N LEU A 420 2.66 8.71 -5.05
CA LEU A 420 2.32 10.12 -5.24
C LEU A 420 1.48 10.67 -4.09
N CYS A 421 0.50 9.90 -3.61
CA CYS A 421 -0.30 10.27 -2.44
C CYS A 421 0.56 10.44 -1.18
N LYS A 422 1.55 9.56 -0.95
CA LYS A 422 2.47 9.64 0.20
C LYS A 422 3.36 10.88 0.20
N ILE A 423 3.77 11.36 -0.97
CA ILE A 423 4.54 12.62 -1.10
C ILE A 423 3.67 13.87 -1.25
N GLY A 424 2.33 13.72 -1.15
CA GLY A 424 1.37 14.84 -1.20
C GLY A 424 1.00 15.31 -2.62
N LYS A 425 1.51 14.67 -3.69
CA LYS A 425 1.20 15.00 -5.09
C LYS A 425 -0.12 14.35 -5.55
N VAL A 426 -1.20 14.54 -4.79
CA VAL A 426 -2.49 13.85 -5.00
C VAL A 426 -3.13 14.17 -6.36
N LYS A 427 -2.93 15.38 -6.90
CA LYS A 427 -3.44 15.74 -8.24
C LYS A 427 -2.86 14.86 -9.35
N GLU A 428 -1.56 14.58 -9.30
CA GLU A 428 -0.89 13.69 -10.25
C GLU A 428 -1.38 12.24 -10.08
N ALA A 429 -1.68 11.84 -8.84
CA ALA A 429 -2.29 10.55 -8.53
C ALA A 429 -3.71 10.42 -9.14
N GLU A 430 -4.53 11.47 -9.08
CA GLU A 430 -5.84 11.51 -9.75
C GLU A 430 -5.71 11.45 -11.28
N ASP A 431 -4.69 12.10 -11.86
CA ASP A 431 -4.39 12.01 -13.29
C ASP A 431 -4.03 10.59 -13.72
N LEU A 432 -3.20 9.89 -12.95
CA LEU A 432 -2.88 8.48 -13.18
C LEU A 432 -4.12 7.58 -13.03
N PHE A 433 -4.97 7.84 -12.03
CA PHE A 433 -6.23 7.14 -11.86
C PHE A 433 -7.15 7.31 -13.09
N ARG A 434 -7.28 8.54 -13.61
CA ARG A 434 -8.02 8.80 -14.85
C ARG A 434 -7.39 8.09 -16.05
N GLN A 435 -6.07 8.13 -16.17
CA GLN A 435 -5.35 7.46 -17.25
C GLN A 435 -5.62 5.94 -17.24
N MET A 436 -5.59 5.30 -16.07
CA MET A 436 -5.92 3.89 -15.89
C MET A 436 -7.33 3.57 -16.42
N VAL A 437 -8.33 4.37 -16.04
CA VAL A 437 -9.72 4.21 -16.52
C VAL A 437 -9.82 4.39 -18.04
N THR A 438 -9.14 5.39 -18.61
CA THR A 438 -9.16 5.60 -20.08
C THR A 438 -8.51 4.45 -20.87
N LYS A 439 -7.58 3.72 -20.25
CA LYS A 439 -6.97 2.51 -20.83
C LYS A 439 -7.82 1.26 -20.66
N SER A 440 -9.09 1.39 -20.24
CA SER A 440 -10.02 0.28 -19.99
C SER A 440 -9.55 -0.68 -18.90
N LEU A 441 -8.69 -0.24 -17.98
CA LEU A 441 -8.37 -0.97 -16.76
C LEU A 441 -9.40 -0.60 -15.69
N SER A 442 -10.12 -1.60 -15.16
CA SER A 442 -11.10 -1.39 -14.09
C SER A 442 -10.39 -1.24 -12.74
N PRO A 443 -10.49 -0.08 -12.06
CA PRO A 443 -9.93 0.09 -10.73
C PRO A 443 -10.59 -0.88 -9.73
N ASP A 444 -9.78 -1.46 -8.86
CA ASP A 444 -10.22 -2.37 -7.82
C ASP A 444 -10.40 -1.65 -6.46
N ILE A 445 -10.82 -2.41 -5.45
CA ILE A 445 -11.02 -1.92 -4.07
C ILE A 445 -9.74 -1.26 -3.53
N ILE A 446 -8.56 -1.82 -3.82
CA ILE A 446 -7.27 -1.33 -3.34
C ILE A 446 -6.96 0.03 -3.98
N THR A 447 -7.19 0.18 -5.28
CA THR A 447 -6.95 1.43 -6.00
C THR A 447 -7.82 2.57 -5.49
N TYR A 448 -9.12 2.32 -5.30
CA TYR A 448 -10.03 3.32 -4.70
C TYR A 448 -9.62 3.66 -3.28
N THR A 449 -9.32 2.66 -2.45
CA THR A 449 -8.94 2.87 -1.04
C THR A 449 -7.64 3.68 -0.92
N THR A 450 -6.66 3.43 -1.80
CA THR A 450 -5.38 4.16 -1.86
C THR A 450 -5.60 5.64 -2.17
N LEU A 451 -6.45 5.97 -3.16
CA LEU A 451 -6.73 7.35 -3.51
C LEU A 451 -7.58 8.06 -2.44
N ILE A 452 -8.54 7.35 -1.83
CA ILE A 452 -9.30 7.83 -0.67
C ILE A 452 -8.36 8.17 0.50
N ASP A 453 -7.40 7.30 0.83
CA ASP A 453 -6.39 7.55 1.86
C ASP A 453 -5.53 8.78 1.54
N GLY A 454 -5.06 8.89 0.30
CA GLY A 454 -4.32 10.07 -0.17
C GLY A 454 -5.09 11.37 0.00
N LEU A 455 -6.37 11.40 -0.40
CA LEU A 455 -7.25 12.57 -0.24
C LEU A 455 -7.53 12.89 1.23
N CYS A 456 -7.75 11.88 2.07
CA CYS A 456 -7.92 12.04 3.51
C CYS A 456 -6.67 12.64 4.16
N LYS A 457 -5.46 12.22 3.77
CA LYS A 457 -4.19 12.75 4.29
C LYS A 457 -3.97 14.24 3.99
N ILE A 458 -4.47 14.73 2.86
CA ILE A 458 -4.39 16.17 2.50
C ILE A 458 -5.64 16.97 2.95
N GLY A 459 -6.54 16.36 3.72
CA GLY A 459 -7.73 17.02 4.28
C GLY A 459 -8.92 17.14 3.31
N LYS A 460 -8.85 16.59 2.10
CA LYS A 460 -9.93 16.62 1.09
C LYS A 460 -10.96 15.50 1.27
N VAL A 461 -11.51 15.40 2.46
CA VAL A 461 -12.36 14.25 2.84
C VAL A 461 -13.69 14.19 2.07
N GLU A 462 -14.24 15.31 1.60
CA GLU A 462 -15.47 15.29 0.78
C GLU A 462 -15.23 14.67 -0.61
N GLU A 463 -14.07 14.92 -1.21
CA GLU A 463 -13.66 14.26 -2.47
C GLU A 463 -13.45 12.76 -2.23
N ALA A 464 -12.86 12.39 -1.08
CA ALA A 464 -12.71 10.99 -0.68
C ALA A 464 -14.06 10.27 -0.50
N LYS A 465 -15.07 10.94 0.09
CA LYS A 465 -16.44 10.41 0.21
C LYS A 465 -17.13 10.26 -1.14
N TYR A 466 -16.85 11.15 -2.10
CA TYR A 466 -17.35 11.01 -3.47
C TYR A 466 -16.79 9.74 -4.13
N LEU A 467 -15.48 9.51 -4.03
CA LEU A 467 -14.86 8.28 -4.55
C LEU A 467 -15.39 7.01 -3.86
N PHE A 468 -15.63 7.06 -2.55
CA PHE A 468 -16.25 5.96 -1.82
C PHE A 468 -17.65 5.63 -2.36
N ARG A 469 -18.49 6.64 -2.61
CA ARG A 469 -19.81 6.42 -3.22
C ARG A 469 -19.68 5.87 -4.63
N GLN A 470 -18.74 6.38 -5.43
CA GLN A 470 -18.48 5.89 -6.78
C GLN A 470 -18.06 4.41 -6.79
N MET A 471 -17.22 4.00 -5.84
CA MET A 471 -16.81 2.61 -5.66
C MET A 471 -18.03 1.70 -5.42
N VAL A 472 -18.94 2.11 -4.54
CA VAL A 472 -20.19 1.39 -4.25
C VAL A 472 -21.11 1.32 -5.48
N THR A 473 -21.25 2.41 -6.24
CA THR A 473 -22.10 2.42 -7.44
C THR A 473 -21.55 1.57 -8.59
N GLN A 474 -20.23 1.31 -8.62
CA GLN A 474 -19.62 0.35 -9.55
C GLN A 474 -19.77 -1.12 -9.11
N GLY A 475 -20.48 -1.39 -8.01
CA GLY A 475 -20.72 -2.75 -7.51
C GLY A 475 -19.54 -3.34 -6.73
N LEU A 476 -18.56 -2.51 -6.34
CA LEU A 476 -17.47 -2.93 -5.45
C LEU A 476 -17.93 -2.80 -4.00
N SER A 477 -17.77 -3.86 -3.21
CA SER A 477 -18.07 -3.85 -1.77
C SER A 477 -16.87 -3.27 -1.00
N PRO A 478 -17.01 -2.13 -0.29
CA PRO A 478 -15.96 -1.60 0.57
C PRO A 478 -15.60 -2.59 1.68
N ASN A 479 -14.32 -2.67 2.00
CA ASN A 479 -13.82 -3.54 3.06
C ASN A 479 -13.49 -2.73 4.33
N ILE A 480 -13.08 -3.42 5.40
CA ILE A 480 -12.71 -2.82 6.68
C ILE A 480 -11.64 -1.73 6.50
N ILE A 481 -10.66 -1.94 5.60
CA ILE A 481 -9.59 -0.97 5.33
C ILE A 481 -10.16 0.32 4.74
N THR A 482 -11.11 0.23 3.80
CA THR A 482 -11.77 1.41 3.21
C THR A 482 -12.52 2.24 4.25
N TYR A 483 -13.27 1.59 5.14
CA TYR A 483 -13.97 2.28 6.24
C TYR A 483 -12.99 2.89 7.24
N ASN A 484 -11.97 2.16 7.67
CA ASN A 484 -10.94 2.65 8.60
C ASN A 484 -10.23 3.89 8.05
N THR A 485 -9.93 3.90 6.75
CA THR A 485 -9.30 5.03 6.06
C THR A 485 -10.17 6.29 6.13
N LEU A 486 -11.48 6.17 5.85
CA LEU A 486 -12.40 7.30 5.92
C LEU A 486 -12.65 7.77 7.34
N ILE A 487 -12.78 6.84 8.30
CA ILE A 487 -12.94 7.15 9.72
C ILE A 487 -11.71 7.94 10.20
N ASP A 488 -10.50 7.46 9.91
CA ASP A 488 -9.25 8.17 10.24
C ASP A 488 -9.17 9.56 9.57
N GLY A 489 -9.57 9.66 8.30
CA GLY A 489 -9.65 10.93 7.58
C GLY A 489 -10.62 11.93 8.20
N LEU A 490 -11.83 11.48 8.57
CA LEU A 490 -12.86 12.30 9.22
C LEU A 490 -12.44 12.74 10.62
N CYS A 491 -11.80 11.83 11.38
CA CYS A 491 -11.18 12.15 12.65
C CYS A 491 -10.12 13.26 12.50
N LYS A 492 -9.27 13.21 11.46
CA LYS A 492 -8.26 14.25 11.22
C LYS A 492 -8.83 15.64 10.92
N ILE A 493 -10.04 15.73 10.36
CA ILE A 493 -10.73 17.00 10.09
C ILE A 493 -11.81 17.35 11.14
N GLU A 494 -11.78 16.67 12.29
CA GLU A 494 -12.66 16.92 13.45
C GLU A 494 -14.16 16.69 13.19
N LYS A 495 -14.52 15.92 12.15
CA LYS A 495 -15.91 15.58 11.80
C LYS A 495 -16.39 14.30 12.50
N VAL A 496 -16.59 14.42 13.81
CA VAL A 496 -16.88 13.31 14.74
C VAL A 496 -18.11 12.50 14.41
N VAL A 497 -19.23 13.20 14.19
CA VAL A 497 -20.55 12.57 14.04
C VAL A 497 -20.56 11.70 12.79
N GLU A 498 -19.96 12.22 11.71
CA GLU A 498 -19.83 11.48 10.46
C GLU A 498 -18.92 10.24 10.59
N ALA A 499 -17.88 10.31 11.43
CA ALA A 499 -17.00 9.15 11.71
C ALA A 499 -17.72 8.07 12.52
N GLU A 500 -18.52 8.45 13.53
CA GLU A 500 -19.37 7.52 14.28
C GLU A 500 -20.45 6.89 13.39
N ASP A 501 -21.06 7.66 12.49
CA ASP A 501 -22.06 7.15 11.55
C ASP A 501 -21.46 6.11 10.60
N LEU A 502 -20.24 6.34 10.10
CA LEU A 502 -19.52 5.35 9.28
C LEU A 502 -19.13 4.11 10.08
N PHE A 503 -18.74 4.25 11.34
CA PHE A 503 -18.48 3.11 12.23
C PHE A 503 -19.75 2.25 12.40
N ARG A 504 -20.90 2.88 12.66
CA ARG A 504 -22.20 2.17 12.73
C ARG A 504 -22.59 1.54 11.40
N GLN A 505 -22.33 2.23 10.29
CA GLN A 505 -22.58 1.68 8.97
C GLN A 505 -21.73 0.42 8.73
N MET A 506 -20.47 0.40 9.13
CA MET A 506 -19.60 -0.78 9.03
C MET A 506 -20.17 -1.98 9.78
N VAL A 507 -20.62 -1.76 11.03
CA VAL A 507 -21.24 -2.82 11.86
C VAL A 507 -22.55 -3.34 11.24
N THR A 508 -23.37 -2.48 10.64
CA THR A 508 -24.62 -2.90 9.98
C THR A 508 -24.41 -3.62 8.64
N GLN A 509 -23.20 -3.58 8.07
CA GLN A 509 -22.82 -4.34 6.87
C GLN A 509 -22.18 -5.70 7.21
N ASP A 510 -22.34 -6.19 8.45
CA ASP A 510 -21.71 -7.41 8.98
C ASP A 510 -20.17 -7.43 8.87
N LEU A 511 -19.54 -6.24 8.78
CA LEU A 511 -18.09 -6.10 8.84
C LEU A 511 -17.67 -5.96 10.32
N SER A 512 -16.91 -6.93 10.82
CA SER A 512 -16.37 -6.89 12.19
C SER A 512 -15.28 -5.82 12.31
N PRO A 513 -15.46 -4.79 13.19
CA PRO A 513 -14.41 -3.83 13.45
C PRO A 513 -13.12 -4.51 13.91
N ASP A 514 -11.99 -4.00 13.46
CA ASP A 514 -10.68 -4.51 13.84
C ASP A 514 -9.97 -3.57 14.83
N ILE A 515 -8.79 -3.98 15.26
CA ILE A 515 -7.96 -3.18 16.16
C ILE A 515 -7.61 -1.80 15.58
N ILE A 516 -7.52 -1.67 14.26
CA ILE A 516 -7.20 -0.41 13.59
C ILE A 516 -8.41 0.53 13.71
N THR A 517 -9.64 0.04 13.51
CA THR A 517 -10.87 0.82 13.69
C THR A 517 -10.93 1.46 15.07
N TYR A 518 -10.81 0.63 16.12
CA TYR A 518 -10.88 1.10 17.49
C TYR A 518 -9.69 2.02 17.83
N THR A 519 -8.48 1.69 17.37
CA THR A 519 -7.30 2.53 17.63
C THR A 519 -7.42 3.92 16.99
N SER A 520 -7.96 4.03 15.78
CA SER A 520 -8.20 5.32 15.11
C SER A 520 -9.21 6.18 15.89
N LEU A 521 -10.33 5.58 16.33
CA LEU A 521 -11.33 6.27 17.15
C LEU A 521 -10.75 6.67 18.52
N ILE A 522 -10.10 5.75 19.23
CA ILE A 522 -9.45 5.98 20.53
C ILE A 522 -8.42 7.10 20.42
N SER A 523 -7.50 7.01 19.44
CA SER A 523 -6.48 8.04 19.18
C SER A 523 -7.09 9.42 19.02
N TRP A 524 -8.23 9.50 18.37
CA TRP A 524 -8.90 10.76 18.12
C TRP A 524 -9.65 11.29 19.34
N PHE A 525 -10.44 10.47 20.03
CA PHE A 525 -11.14 10.89 21.27
C PHE A 525 -10.15 11.32 22.36
N LEU A 526 -8.98 10.67 22.42
CA LEU A 526 -7.87 11.06 23.28
C LEU A 526 -7.32 12.44 22.95
N LYS A 527 -7.16 12.80 21.66
CA LYS A 527 -6.72 14.15 21.26
C LYS A 527 -7.70 15.25 21.68
N LEU A 528 -8.99 14.92 21.78
CA LEU A 528 -10.02 15.85 22.28
C LEU A 528 -10.17 15.83 23.82
N GLY A 529 -9.40 15.02 24.55
CA GLY A 529 -9.53 14.86 26.00
C GLY A 529 -10.82 14.16 26.44
N LYS A 530 -11.51 13.43 25.54
CA LYS A 530 -12.78 12.72 25.83
C LYS A 530 -12.51 11.31 26.38
N TRP A 531 -12.09 11.25 27.64
CA TRP A 531 -11.68 10.00 28.31
C TRP A 531 -12.83 9.02 28.58
N GLU A 532 -14.05 9.49 28.80
CA GLU A 532 -15.21 8.63 29.06
C GLU A 532 -15.56 7.80 27.82
N VAL A 533 -15.58 8.44 26.65
CA VAL A 533 -15.85 7.75 25.38
C VAL A 533 -14.73 6.77 25.05
N THR A 534 -13.48 7.18 25.27
CA THR A 534 -12.31 6.33 25.09
C THR A 534 -12.38 5.07 25.95
N SER A 535 -12.77 5.21 27.23
CA SER A 535 -12.89 4.09 28.15
C SER A 535 -13.96 3.09 27.70
N ARG A 536 -15.13 3.58 27.26
CA ARG A 536 -16.20 2.73 26.69
C ARG A 536 -15.74 1.97 25.44
N LEU A 537 -15.03 2.64 24.52
CA LEU A 537 -14.50 1.99 23.31
C LEU A 537 -13.48 0.91 23.63
N ILE A 538 -12.64 1.11 24.66
CA ILE A 538 -11.68 0.09 25.13
C ILE A 538 -12.40 -1.10 25.76
N GLU A 539 -13.51 -0.89 26.47
CA GLU A 539 -14.33 -1.96 27.03
C GLU A 539 -15.05 -2.74 25.92
N GLU A 540 -15.70 -2.05 24.99
CA GLU A 540 -16.36 -2.67 23.83
C GLU A 540 -15.36 -3.52 23.00
N MET A 541 -14.16 -2.99 22.77
CA MET A 541 -13.08 -3.71 22.08
C MET A 541 -12.72 -5.03 22.79
N LYS A 542 -12.67 -5.03 24.13
CA LYS A 542 -12.39 -6.25 24.91
C LYS A 542 -13.55 -7.24 24.89
N ASP A 543 -14.79 -6.75 24.96
CA ASP A 543 -16.00 -7.59 24.91
C ASP A 543 -16.13 -8.31 23.56
N GLN A 544 -15.63 -7.69 22.48
CA GLN A 544 -15.51 -8.31 21.15
C GLN A 544 -14.32 -9.28 21.02
N GLY A 545 -13.56 -9.53 22.10
CA GLY A 545 -12.39 -10.41 22.10
C GLY A 545 -11.16 -9.83 21.40
N ILE A 546 -11.13 -8.52 21.15
CA ILE A 546 -10.01 -7.83 20.50
C ILE A 546 -9.05 -7.32 21.59
N GLU A 547 -7.84 -7.88 21.65
CA GLU A 547 -6.84 -7.44 22.61
C GLU A 547 -6.08 -6.18 22.14
N LEU A 548 -5.70 -5.32 23.08
CA LEU A 548 -4.88 -4.14 22.81
C LEU A 548 -3.49 -4.55 22.29
N ASN A 549 -3.01 -3.89 21.23
CA ASN A 549 -1.66 -4.08 20.72
C ASN A 549 -0.72 -2.95 21.20
N VAL A 550 0.56 -3.09 20.88
CA VAL A 550 1.62 -2.11 21.20
C VAL A 550 1.24 -0.69 20.75
N VAL A 551 0.60 -0.54 19.58
CA VAL A 551 0.24 0.77 19.01
C VAL A 551 -0.86 1.43 19.84
N THR A 552 -1.93 0.70 20.18
CA THR A 552 -3.03 1.25 21.00
C THR A 552 -2.52 1.67 22.38
N PHE A 553 -1.65 0.88 23.02
CA PHE A 553 -1.00 1.27 24.27
C PHE A 553 -0.17 2.54 24.12
N ASN A 554 0.68 2.63 23.10
CA ASN A 554 1.51 3.81 22.85
C ASN A 554 0.65 5.07 22.62
N THR A 555 -0.46 4.95 21.89
CA THR A 555 -1.40 6.06 21.66
C THR A 555 -2.02 6.56 22.97
N ILE A 556 -2.47 5.66 23.84
CA ILE A 556 -3.03 6.01 25.16
C ILE A 556 -1.95 6.65 26.04
N MET A 557 -0.73 6.09 26.03
CA MET A 557 0.40 6.62 26.78
C MET A 557 0.82 8.02 26.31
N ASP A 558 0.84 8.27 25.00
CA ASP A 558 1.13 9.58 24.40
C ASP A 558 0.12 10.63 24.84
N ALA A 559 -1.18 10.30 24.79
CA ALA A 559 -2.23 11.19 25.26
C ALA A 559 -2.10 11.50 26.76
N LEU A 560 -1.86 10.49 27.60
CA LEU A 560 -1.61 10.69 29.03
C LEU A 560 -0.36 11.55 29.29
N CYS A 561 0.68 11.41 28.47
CA CYS A 561 1.91 12.20 28.58
C CYS A 561 1.67 13.67 28.24
N LYS A 562 0.89 13.96 27.18
CA LYS A 562 0.52 15.33 26.77
C LYS A 562 -0.35 16.05 27.80
N GLU A 563 -1.17 15.31 28.54
CA GLU A 563 -1.93 15.85 29.68
C GLU A 563 -1.12 15.96 30.98
N GLY A 564 0.18 15.61 30.96
CA GLY A 564 1.06 15.66 32.12
C GLY A 564 0.89 14.49 33.11
N MET A 565 0.00 13.52 32.83
CA MET A 565 -0.24 12.32 33.64
C MET A 565 0.77 11.18 33.36
N VAL A 566 2.06 11.52 33.25
CA VAL A 566 3.14 10.59 32.87
C VAL A 566 3.24 9.39 33.82
N GLY A 567 2.91 9.56 35.11
CA GLY A 567 2.89 8.46 36.08
C GLY A 567 1.85 7.38 35.77
N LYS A 568 0.69 7.73 35.19
CA LYS A 568 -0.30 6.75 34.71
C LYS A 568 0.20 6.07 33.44
N ALA A 569 0.84 6.82 32.53
CA ALA A 569 1.45 6.26 31.32
C ALA A 569 2.53 5.22 31.67
N TYR A 570 3.38 5.49 32.67
CA TYR A 570 4.39 4.53 33.12
C TYR A 570 3.76 3.24 33.68
N LYS A 571 2.65 3.32 34.42
CA LYS A 571 1.92 2.12 34.88
C LYS A 571 1.36 1.29 33.73
N LEU A 572 0.97 1.92 32.62
CA LEU A 572 0.51 1.20 31.42
C LEU A 572 1.64 0.40 30.76
N LEU A 573 2.90 0.87 30.85
CA LEU A 573 4.06 0.08 30.42
C LEU A 573 4.17 -1.24 31.20
N ASP A 574 3.95 -1.20 32.52
CA ASP A 574 3.99 -2.41 33.35
C ASP A 574 2.86 -3.38 32.98
N VAL A 575 1.65 -2.87 32.75
CA VAL A 575 0.50 -3.68 32.29
C VAL A 575 0.77 -4.30 30.91
N MET A 576 1.40 -3.55 30.00
CA MET A 576 1.78 -4.04 28.67
C MET A 576 2.76 -5.22 28.78
N ILE A 577 3.78 -5.10 29.62
CA ILE A 577 4.77 -6.17 29.85
C ILE A 577 4.11 -7.40 30.50
N GLN A 578 3.21 -7.21 31.47
CA GLN A 578 2.49 -8.31 32.13
C GLN A 578 1.63 -9.11 31.16
N ARG A 579 1.14 -8.49 30.09
CA ARG A 579 0.38 -9.14 29.02
C ARG A 579 1.24 -9.86 27.99
N GLY A 580 2.57 -9.88 28.17
CA GLY A 580 3.50 -10.49 27.21
C GLY A 580 3.70 -9.68 25.94
N LEU A 581 3.27 -8.41 25.91
CA LEU A 581 3.53 -7.51 24.79
C LEU A 581 4.89 -6.85 24.98
N GLU A 582 5.82 -7.05 24.05
CA GLU A 582 7.13 -6.43 24.11
C GLU A 582 7.07 -4.93 23.77
N PRO A 583 7.50 -4.03 24.69
CA PRO A 583 7.63 -2.61 24.40
C PRO A 583 8.65 -2.37 23.28
N ASN A 584 8.42 -1.34 22.47
CA ASN A 584 9.34 -0.97 21.40
C ASN A 584 9.97 0.41 21.63
N VAL A 585 10.85 0.83 20.72
CA VAL A 585 11.53 2.14 20.80
C VAL A 585 10.53 3.30 20.88
N VAL A 586 9.37 3.19 20.22
CA VAL A 586 8.30 4.20 20.27
C VAL A 586 7.71 4.29 21.68
N THR A 587 7.41 3.17 22.33
CA THR A 587 6.87 3.14 23.70
C THR A 587 7.76 3.89 24.67
N TYR A 588 9.07 3.63 24.63
CA TYR A 588 10.04 4.32 25.49
C TYR A 588 10.20 5.79 25.11
N SER A 589 10.25 6.10 23.81
CA SER A 589 10.39 7.48 23.33
C SER A 589 9.18 8.35 23.73
N THR A 590 7.95 7.82 23.68
CA THR A 590 6.73 8.49 24.15
C THR A 590 6.80 8.83 25.64
N LEU A 591 7.28 7.90 26.48
CA LEU A 591 7.46 8.17 27.91
C LEU A 591 8.58 9.18 28.17
N MET A 592 9.69 9.10 27.44
CA MET A 592 10.77 10.08 27.52
C MET A 592 10.26 11.48 27.18
N ASP A 593 9.46 11.61 26.11
CA ASP A 593 8.86 12.87 25.69
C ASP A 593 7.93 13.41 26.76
N GLY A 594 7.04 12.56 27.31
CA GLY A 594 6.19 12.93 28.44
C GLY A 594 6.97 13.47 29.65
N TYR A 595 8.04 12.78 30.05
CA TYR A 595 8.91 13.27 31.14
C TYR A 595 9.64 14.57 30.78
N CYS A 596 9.98 14.79 29.52
CA CYS A 596 10.57 16.05 29.04
C CYS A 596 9.56 17.21 29.06
N LEU A 597 8.29 16.96 28.70
CA LEU A 597 7.21 17.95 28.75
C LEU A 597 6.93 18.45 30.17
N ILE A 598 6.98 17.56 31.17
CA ILE A 598 6.87 17.94 32.59
C ILE A 598 8.20 18.43 33.20
N GLN A 599 9.24 18.65 32.37
CA GLN A 599 10.57 19.12 32.74
C GLN A 599 11.36 18.20 33.71
N GLU A 600 10.95 16.93 33.85
CA GLU A 600 11.63 15.92 34.67
C GLU A 600 12.67 15.11 33.85
N THR A 601 13.62 15.82 33.25
CA THR A 601 14.68 15.23 32.38
C THR A 601 15.50 14.11 33.02
N SER A 602 15.64 14.09 34.35
CA SER A 602 16.33 13.00 35.06
C SER A 602 15.55 11.67 34.99
N LYS A 603 14.21 11.70 34.99
CA LYS A 603 13.39 10.49 34.82
C LYS A 603 13.33 10.08 33.35
N ALA A 604 13.28 11.04 32.42
CA ALA A 604 13.40 10.77 30.98
C ALA A 604 14.68 9.98 30.66
N PHE A 605 15.82 10.39 31.23
CA PHE A 605 17.09 9.69 31.03
C PHE A 605 17.11 8.27 31.63
N LYS A 606 16.43 8.03 32.76
CA LYS A 606 16.26 6.67 33.30
C LYS A 606 15.46 5.75 32.37
N VAL A 607 14.44 6.29 31.70
CA VAL A 607 13.69 5.55 30.68
C VAL A 607 14.58 5.22 29.48
N PHE A 608 15.50 6.11 29.10
CA PHE A 608 16.51 5.85 28.07
C PHE A 608 17.47 4.72 28.45
N GLU A 609 17.99 4.72 29.67
CA GLU A 609 18.82 3.62 30.18
C GLU A 609 18.05 2.29 30.23
N LEU A 610 16.77 2.32 30.62
CA LEU A 610 15.89 1.15 30.61
C LEU A 610 15.75 0.58 29.19
N MET A 611 15.53 1.44 28.18
CA MET A 611 15.45 1.03 26.78
C MET A 611 16.74 0.31 26.32
N LEU A 612 17.91 0.85 26.68
CA LEU A 612 19.20 0.24 26.36
C LEU A 612 19.41 -1.11 27.05
N SER A 613 19.04 -1.20 28.34
CA SER A 613 19.17 -2.45 29.11
C SER A 613 18.30 -3.59 28.58
N ARG A 614 17.20 -3.26 27.89
CA ARG A 614 16.30 -4.20 27.21
C ARG A 614 16.79 -4.61 25.82
N GLY A 615 17.94 -4.11 25.37
CA GLY A 615 18.55 -4.45 24.10
C GLY A 615 18.03 -3.65 22.90
N HIS A 616 17.20 -2.62 23.10
CA HIS A 616 16.71 -1.79 22.01
C HIS A 616 17.75 -0.74 21.61
N LYS A 617 17.98 -0.59 20.31
CA LYS A 617 18.86 0.46 19.76
C LYS A 617 18.12 1.79 19.70
N PRO A 618 18.72 2.90 20.20
CA PRO A 618 18.11 4.22 20.08
C PRO A 618 17.92 4.64 18.62
N SER A 619 16.85 5.39 18.36
CA SER A 619 16.59 6.01 17.06
C SER A 619 16.98 7.49 17.05
N THR A 620 17.04 8.09 15.86
CA THR A 620 17.16 9.55 15.69
C THR A 620 16.10 10.31 16.48
N VAL A 621 14.86 9.79 16.55
CA VAL A 621 13.75 10.39 17.31
C VAL A 621 14.04 10.37 18.81
N THR A 622 14.62 9.28 19.32
CA THR A 622 14.95 9.15 20.74
C THR A 622 15.99 10.19 21.18
N TYR A 623 17.05 10.39 20.39
CA TYR A 623 18.02 11.46 20.65
C TYR A 623 17.41 12.85 20.49
N HIS A 624 16.59 13.08 19.47
CA HIS A 624 15.88 14.33 19.27
C HIS A 624 15.05 14.74 20.51
N ILE A 625 14.24 13.82 21.04
CA ILE A 625 13.40 14.07 22.23
C ILE A 625 14.26 14.45 23.44
N LEU A 626 15.32 13.69 23.71
CA LEU A 626 16.19 13.95 24.86
C LEU A 626 16.95 15.26 24.72
N ILE A 627 17.56 15.53 23.56
CA ILE A 627 18.27 16.78 23.30
C ILE A 627 17.33 17.96 23.47
N ASN A 628 16.13 17.90 22.88
CA ASN A 628 15.10 18.93 23.05
C ASN A 628 14.72 19.12 24.53
N GLY A 629 14.41 18.04 25.24
CA GLY A 629 14.06 18.08 26.66
C GLY A 629 15.16 18.67 27.54
N PHE A 630 16.43 18.30 27.30
CA PHE A 630 17.58 18.87 28.02
C PHE A 630 17.80 20.35 27.69
N CYS A 631 17.65 20.76 26.42
CA CYS A 631 17.72 22.16 26.02
C CYS A 631 16.62 23.01 26.67
N LEU A 632 15.36 22.55 26.65
CA LEU A 632 14.22 23.23 27.28
C LEU A 632 14.39 23.38 28.80
N CYS A 633 15.06 22.43 29.45
CA CYS A 633 15.38 22.49 30.88
C CYS A 633 16.68 23.24 31.20
N GLY A 634 17.34 23.87 30.21
CA GLY A 634 18.60 24.59 30.39
C GLY A 634 19.83 23.72 30.69
N LYS A 635 19.73 22.39 30.59
CA LYS A 635 20.82 21.43 30.85
C LYS A 635 21.65 21.16 29.57
N VAL A 636 22.18 22.23 29.00
CA VAL A 636 22.76 22.20 27.64
C VAL A 636 24.01 21.33 27.53
N ASP A 637 24.80 21.16 28.60
CA ASP A 637 25.98 20.26 28.59
C ASP A 637 25.61 18.80 28.29
N ARG A 638 24.52 18.31 28.88
CA ARG A 638 24.03 16.95 28.62
C ARG A 638 23.45 16.83 27.21
N ALA A 639 22.74 17.86 26.75
CA ALA A 639 22.25 17.92 25.37
C ALA A 639 23.42 17.85 24.37
N ARG A 640 24.51 18.58 24.64
CA ARG A 640 25.70 18.59 23.80
C ARG A 640 26.38 17.23 23.74
N HIS A 641 26.55 16.57 24.89
CA HIS A 641 27.11 15.22 24.93
C HIS A 641 26.30 14.24 24.06
N LEU A 642 24.97 14.24 24.18
CA LEU A 642 24.10 13.38 23.38
C LEU A 642 24.15 13.72 21.89
N PHE A 643 24.29 15.00 21.55
CA PHE A 643 24.44 15.47 20.18
C PHE A 643 25.73 14.93 19.54
N ASP A 644 26.86 14.96 20.26
CA ASP A 644 28.16 14.48 19.78
C ASP A 644 28.29 12.94 19.77
N GLU A 645 27.54 12.23 20.64
CA GLU A 645 27.51 10.76 20.67
C GLU A 645 26.79 10.17 19.43
N MET A 646 25.78 10.86 18.91
CA MET A 646 24.86 10.34 17.90
C MET A 646 25.54 9.83 16.60
N PRO A 647 26.52 10.55 15.99
CA PRO A 647 27.26 10.04 14.83
C PRO A 647 28.08 8.79 15.13
N CYS A 648 28.63 8.66 16.34
CA CYS A 648 29.42 7.49 16.75
C CYS A 648 28.56 6.21 16.81
N LYS A 649 27.23 6.34 16.88
CA LYS A 649 26.28 5.22 16.83
C LYS A 649 25.79 4.93 15.40
N GLY A 650 26.33 5.59 14.38
CA GLY A 650 25.92 5.44 12.99
C GLY A 650 24.60 6.13 12.63
N LEU A 651 24.15 7.08 13.45
CA LEU A 651 22.93 7.86 13.19
C LEU A 651 23.28 9.20 12.54
N GLN A 652 22.53 9.59 11.51
CA GLN A 652 22.69 10.88 10.84
C GLN A 652 21.98 11.99 11.62
N GLN A 653 22.70 13.08 11.90
CA GLN A 653 22.14 14.28 12.52
C GLN A 653 21.27 15.02 11.50
N THR A 654 19.99 15.24 11.83
CA THR A 654 19.05 15.96 10.96
C THR A 654 19.15 17.48 11.18
N LEU A 655 18.67 18.27 10.22
CA LEU A 655 18.59 19.74 10.35
C LEU A 655 17.80 20.16 11.60
N ALA A 656 16.72 19.42 11.92
CA ALA A 656 15.91 19.69 13.12
C ALA A 656 16.70 19.57 14.43
N ILE A 657 17.58 18.56 14.55
CA ILE A 657 18.41 18.38 15.76
C ILE A 657 19.46 19.48 15.87
N HIS A 658 20.07 19.89 14.75
CA HIS A 658 20.97 21.05 14.72
C HIS A 658 20.25 22.32 15.17
N ASN A 659 19.04 22.57 14.68
CA ASN A 659 18.25 23.75 15.03
C ASN A 659 17.88 23.79 16.52
N ILE A 660 17.50 22.66 17.11
CA ILE A 660 17.24 22.54 18.56
C ILE A 660 18.50 22.79 19.38
N MET A 661 19.64 22.26 18.93
CA MET A 661 20.91 22.47 19.62
C MET A 661 21.37 23.92 19.53
N LEU A 662 21.24 24.55 18.36
CA LEU A 662 21.54 25.97 18.15
C LEU A 662 20.67 26.85 19.05
N ASP A 663 19.35 26.66 19.04
CA ASP A 663 18.45 27.42 19.91
C ASP A 663 18.82 27.21 21.38
N GLY A 664 19.00 25.96 21.82
CA GLY A 664 19.41 25.63 23.19
C GLY A 664 20.72 26.31 23.64
N LEU A 665 21.74 26.33 22.79
CA LEU A 665 23.02 27.01 23.06
C LEU A 665 22.86 28.52 23.14
N TYR A 666 22.09 29.11 22.23
CA TYR A 666 21.82 30.55 22.25
C TYR A 666 20.97 30.96 23.46
N GLN A 667 19.99 30.15 23.89
CA GLN A 667 19.23 30.41 25.12
C GLN A 667 20.13 30.38 26.36
N ALA A 668 21.15 29.51 26.37
CA ALA A 668 22.13 29.42 27.46
C ALA A 668 23.31 30.40 27.34
N GLY A 669 23.35 31.24 26.30
CA GLY A 669 24.42 32.22 26.06
C GLY A 669 25.75 31.66 25.57
N ARG A 670 25.80 30.41 25.13
CA ARG A 670 27.02 29.73 24.63
C ARG A 670 27.24 29.98 23.13
N VAL A 671 27.46 31.24 22.78
CA VAL A 671 27.53 31.70 21.37
C VAL A 671 28.67 31.04 20.58
N VAL A 672 29.84 30.82 21.21
CA VAL A 672 31.01 30.24 20.53
C VAL A 672 30.71 28.83 20.01
N GLU A 673 30.11 27.99 20.86
CA GLU A 673 29.76 26.62 20.47
C GLU A 673 28.61 26.56 19.46
N ALA A 674 27.67 27.51 19.53
CA ALA A 674 26.62 27.63 18.52
C ALA A 674 27.22 27.93 17.14
N LYS A 675 28.23 28.80 17.07
CA LYS A 675 28.96 29.08 15.82
C LYS A 675 29.74 27.87 15.31
N GLU A 676 30.40 27.10 16.19
CA GLU A 676 31.07 25.86 15.77
C GLU A 676 30.12 24.87 15.11
N ILE A 677 28.87 24.76 15.61
CA ILE A 677 27.84 23.93 14.97
C ILE A 677 27.46 24.51 13.60
N GLN A 678 27.24 25.82 13.52
CA GLN A 678 26.91 26.49 12.26
C GLN A 678 28.01 26.28 11.20
N ASP A 679 29.27 26.43 11.56
CA ASP A 679 30.41 26.24 10.65
C ASP A 679 30.49 24.79 10.16
N LYS A 680 30.22 23.82 11.05
CA LYS A 680 30.13 22.40 10.67
C LYS A 680 28.99 22.14 9.69
N MET A 681 27.83 22.78 9.86
CA MET A 681 26.69 22.64 8.94
C MET A 681 27.00 23.19 7.55
N ILE A 682 27.71 24.33 7.48
CA ILE A 682 28.15 24.93 6.22
C ILE A 682 29.21 24.03 5.55
N ALA A 683 30.18 23.52 6.31
CA ALA A 683 31.23 22.63 5.82
C ALA A 683 30.69 21.28 5.32
N SER A 684 29.59 20.77 5.88
CA SER A 684 28.92 19.57 5.40
C SER A 684 28.09 19.79 4.13
N GLY A 685 28.07 21.00 3.58
CA GLY A 685 27.31 21.34 2.37
C GLY A 685 25.80 21.39 2.59
N THR A 686 25.34 21.55 3.83
CA THR A 686 23.92 21.63 4.15
C THR A 686 23.39 23.01 3.80
N SER A 687 22.45 23.09 2.87
CA SER A 687 21.74 24.35 2.57
C SER A 687 20.93 24.77 3.80
N LEU A 688 21.27 25.92 4.37
CA LEU A 688 20.54 26.47 5.52
C LEU A 688 19.17 26.97 5.05
N GLU A 689 18.10 26.50 5.68
CA GLU A 689 16.75 27.03 5.44
C GLU A 689 16.55 28.37 6.18
N LEU A 690 15.64 29.22 5.69
CA LEU A 690 15.29 30.52 6.29
C LEU A 690 14.97 30.42 7.79
N HIS A 691 14.32 29.34 8.23
CA HIS A 691 14.03 29.08 9.64
C HIS A 691 15.29 28.96 10.51
N THR A 692 16.34 28.32 9.99
CA THR A 692 17.63 28.17 10.67
C THR A 692 18.31 29.53 10.85
N TYR A 693 18.27 30.37 9.81
CA TYR A 693 18.75 31.75 9.91
C TYR A 693 17.97 32.56 10.95
N HIS A 694 16.65 32.40 11.07
CA HIS A 694 15.86 33.06 12.12
C HIS A 694 16.30 32.67 13.53
N ILE A 695 16.61 31.39 13.77
CA ILE A 695 17.12 30.92 15.06
C ILE A 695 18.47 31.56 15.38
N ILE A 696 19.39 31.57 14.41
CA ILE A 696 20.73 32.14 14.57
C ILE A 696 20.66 33.65 14.79
N LEU A 697 19.92 34.40 13.96
CA LEU A 697 19.77 35.85 14.10
C LEU A 697 19.16 36.21 15.46
N ARG A 698 18.10 35.49 15.88
CA ARG A 698 17.49 35.67 17.19
C ARG A 698 18.49 35.41 18.32
N GLY A 699 19.25 34.33 18.20
CA GLY A 699 20.26 33.94 19.17
C GLY A 699 21.40 34.94 19.31
N LEU A 700 21.93 35.44 18.20
CA LEU A 700 22.98 36.47 18.19
C LEU A 700 22.47 37.80 18.75
N CYS A 701 21.29 38.26 18.33
CA CYS A 701 20.66 39.47 18.86
C CYS A 701 20.44 39.40 20.37
N LYS A 702 19.87 38.27 20.87
CA LYS A 702 19.60 38.07 22.30
C LYS A 702 20.88 38.08 23.14
N ASN A 703 22.00 37.61 22.58
CA ASN A 703 23.30 37.58 23.25
C ASN A 703 24.17 38.81 22.93
N HIS A 704 23.58 39.90 22.43
CA HIS A 704 24.25 41.17 22.14
C HIS A 704 25.33 41.14 21.04
N HIS A 705 25.36 40.11 20.19
CA HIS A 705 26.25 39.98 19.03
C HIS A 705 25.60 40.55 17.74
N VAL A 706 25.10 41.80 17.81
CA VAL A 706 24.29 42.42 16.74
C VAL A 706 25.08 42.72 15.45
N ASP A 707 26.38 42.99 15.54
CA ASP A 707 27.20 43.28 14.36
C ASP A 707 27.38 42.03 13.48
N GLU A 708 27.52 40.87 14.12
CA GLU A 708 27.58 39.59 13.43
C GLU A 708 26.22 39.20 12.85
N ALA A 709 25.13 39.49 13.56
CA ALA A 709 23.78 39.30 13.05
C ALA A 709 23.53 40.13 11.78
N MET A 710 24.03 41.37 11.71
CA MET A 710 23.97 42.21 10.51
C MET A 710 24.82 41.67 9.35
N ASN A 711 26.02 41.15 9.63
CA ASN A 711 26.84 40.52 8.59
C ASN A 711 26.14 39.28 8.00
N LEU A 712 25.50 38.46 8.85
CA LEU A 712 24.72 37.33 8.39
C LEU A 712 23.51 37.77 7.55
N PHE A 713 22.78 38.79 8.00
CA PHE A 713 21.66 39.37 7.25
C PHE A 713 22.06 39.88 5.85
N ASN A 714 23.19 40.58 5.75
CA ASN A 714 23.72 41.05 4.46
C ASN A 714 24.08 39.88 3.55
N THR A 715 24.65 38.81 4.11
CA THR A 715 24.98 37.60 3.36
C THR A 715 23.72 36.92 2.80
N ILE A 716 22.66 36.80 3.60
CA ILE A 716 21.37 36.23 3.17
C ILE A 716 20.74 37.12 2.08
N SER A 717 20.79 38.44 2.26
CA SER A 717 20.25 39.41 1.29
C SER A 717 20.94 39.31 -0.08
N CYS A 718 22.25 39.01 -0.11
CA CYS A 718 22.99 38.82 -1.36
C CYS A 718 22.69 37.49 -2.07
N GLN A 719 22.20 36.47 -1.36
CA GLN A 719 21.95 35.12 -1.92
C GLN A 719 20.62 34.99 -2.69
N LYS A 720 19.86 36.09 -2.90
CA LYS A 720 18.55 36.11 -3.57
C LYS A 720 17.48 35.19 -2.93
N GLU A 721 17.64 34.82 -1.66
CA GLU A 721 16.56 34.16 -0.92
C GLU A 721 15.43 35.16 -0.65
N LYS A 722 14.17 34.73 -0.75
CA LYS A 722 13.01 35.57 -0.41
C LYS A 722 13.01 35.82 1.10
N LEU A 723 13.40 37.03 1.49
CA LEU A 723 13.31 37.48 2.88
C LEU A 723 11.84 37.62 3.29
N GLU A 724 11.54 37.32 4.55
CA GLU A 724 10.22 37.52 5.16
C GLU A 724 10.25 38.70 6.13
N ALA A 725 9.10 39.32 6.40
CA ALA A 725 8.95 40.37 7.42
C ALA A 725 9.49 39.92 8.79
N ARG A 726 9.37 38.62 9.10
CA ARG A 726 9.91 38.00 10.31
C ARG A 726 11.44 38.18 10.47
N THR A 727 12.20 38.17 9.38
CA THR A 727 13.66 38.38 9.42
C THR A 727 13.99 39.79 9.91
N PHE A 728 13.31 40.80 9.36
CA PHE A 728 13.46 42.20 9.76
C PHE A 728 13.01 42.40 11.21
N ASN A 729 11.89 41.80 11.61
CA ASN A 729 11.34 41.89 12.96
C ASN A 729 12.34 41.43 14.03
N ILE A 730 13.02 40.30 13.79
CA ILE A 730 14.05 39.77 14.71
C ILE A 730 15.22 40.75 14.86
N LEU A 731 15.68 41.35 13.76
CA LEU A 731 16.79 42.29 13.76
C LEU A 731 16.43 43.62 14.39
N ILE A 732 15.30 44.23 14.01
CA ILE A 732 14.79 45.48 14.60
C ILE A 732 14.67 45.32 16.12
N GLN A 733 14.06 44.21 16.58
CA GLN A 733 13.96 43.91 18.00
C GLN A 733 15.34 43.78 18.68
N GLY A 734 16.29 43.10 18.02
CA GLY A 734 17.67 42.97 18.50
C GLY A 734 18.42 44.30 18.59
N MET A 735 18.25 45.19 17.61
CA MET A 735 18.88 46.50 17.60
C MET A 735 18.38 47.38 18.74
N PHE A 736 17.09 47.36 19.04
CA PHE A 736 16.52 48.04 20.21
C PHE A 736 16.99 47.42 21.55
N GLN A 737 17.30 46.11 21.60
CA GLN A 737 17.87 45.51 22.82
C GLN A 737 19.28 46.04 23.13
N VAL A 738 20.06 46.41 22.12
CA VAL A 738 21.42 46.95 22.25
C VAL A 738 21.46 48.49 22.18
N GLY A 739 20.33 49.16 21.99
CA GLY A 739 20.23 50.63 21.89
C GLY A 739 20.69 51.21 20.55
N LYS A 740 20.85 50.41 19.49
CA LYS A 740 21.22 50.87 18.14
C LYS A 740 20.00 51.34 17.34
N VAL A 741 19.33 52.39 17.81
CA VAL A 741 18.05 52.89 17.26
C VAL A 741 18.13 53.28 15.78
N ASN A 742 19.22 53.91 15.35
CA ASN A 742 19.39 54.34 13.96
C ASN A 742 19.41 53.15 12.98
N VAL A 743 20.09 52.06 13.35
CA VAL A 743 20.13 50.83 12.54
C VAL A 743 18.75 50.16 12.48
N ALA A 744 18.00 50.19 13.59
CA ALA A 744 16.61 49.71 13.62
C ALA A 744 15.71 50.53 12.66
N ARG A 745 15.92 51.85 12.59
CA ARG A 745 15.21 52.75 11.67
C ARG A 745 15.54 52.45 10.21
N ASP A 746 16.83 52.23 9.90
CA ASP A 746 17.26 51.89 8.55
C ASP A 746 16.67 50.56 8.08
N LEU A 747 16.64 49.55 8.98
CA LEU A 747 15.99 48.26 8.71
C LEU A 747 14.47 48.42 8.48
N PHE A 748 13.80 49.24 9.29
CA PHE A 748 12.37 49.52 9.12
C PHE A 748 12.06 50.26 7.81
N ASN A 749 12.90 51.22 7.42
CA ASN A 749 12.75 51.90 6.14
C ASN A 749 13.05 50.98 4.96
N SER A 750 13.98 50.02 5.12
CA SER A 750 14.29 49.05 4.08
C SER A 750 13.13 48.09 3.79
N ILE A 751 12.35 47.69 4.80
CA ILE A 751 11.13 46.88 4.59
C ILE A 751 10.01 47.72 3.96
N LEU A 752 9.87 49.01 4.34
CA LEU A 752 8.90 49.91 3.72
C LEU A 752 9.18 50.19 2.24
N ALA A 753 10.46 50.19 1.84
CA ALA A 753 10.88 50.42 0.46
C ALA A 753 10.78 49.16 -0.42
N ASN A 754 10.50 47.99 0.16
CA ASN A 754 10.48 46.72 -0.55
C ASN A 754 9.04 46.31 -0.90
N ASP A 755 8.65 46.49 -2.18
CA ASP A 755 7.31 46.15 -2.66
C ASP A 755 6.98 44.65 -2.58
N GLU A 756 7.99 43.77 -2.45
CA GLU A 756 7.78 42.32 -2.35
C GLU A 756 7.44 41.84 -0.92
N VAL A 757 7.78 42.61 0.13
CA VAL A 757 7.63 42.21 1.53
C VAL A 757 7.01 43.36 2.35
N PRO A 758 5.68 43.49 2.40
CA PRO A 758 5.05 44.56 3.18
C PRO A 758 5.25 44.33 4.69
N PRO A 759 5.42 45.41 5.49
CA PRO A 759 5.49 45.29 6.94
C PRO A 759 4.15 44.83 7.52
N ASP A 760 4.20 43.90 8.48
CA ASP A 760 3.03 43.42 9.20
C ASP A 760 2.75 44.22 10.49
N VAL A 761 1.60 43.98 11.13
CA VAL A 761 1.23 44.64 12.39
C VAL A 761 2.28 44.41 13.48
N LEU A 762 2.94 43.24 13.48
CA LEU A 762 4.03 42.92 14.40
C LEU A 762 5.27 43.80 14.16
N THR A 763 5.60 44.11 12.92
CA THR A 763 6.72 45.00 12.53
C THR A 763 6.53 46.40 13.13
N TYR A 764 5.34 46.98 12.94
CA TYR A 764 4.98 48.26 13.55
C TYR A 764 4.98 48.18 15.08
N THR A 765 4.47 47.09 15.66
CA THR A 765 4.44 46.89 17.12
C THR A 765 5.84 46.84 17.72
N ILE A 766 6.78 46.11 17.09
CA ILE A 766 8.17 46.02 17.55
C ILE A 766 8.85 47.40 17.48
N MET A 767 8.66 48.12 16.37
CA MET A 767 9.23 49.46 16.20
C MET A 767 8.68 50.45 17.23
N MET A 768 7.36 50.49 17.43
CA MET A 768 6.72 51.35 18.43
C MET A 768 7.16 51.01 19.85
N LYS A 769 7.21 49.73 20.21
CA LYS A 769 7.69 49.30 21.53
C LYS A 769 9.15 49.71 21.75
N GLY A 770 9.99 49.61 20.73
CA GLY A 770 11.38 50.06 20.76
C GLY A 770 11.50 51.57 20.97
N LEU A 771 10.76 52.37 20.19
CA LEU A 771 10.75 53.83 20.31
C LEU A 771 10.24 54.30 21.67
N ILE A 772 9.18 53.66 22.20
CA ILE A 772 8.69 53.93 23.56
C ILE A 772 9.81 53.66 24.55
N LYS A 773 10.42 52.46 24.56
CA LYS A 773 11.49 52.12 25.51
C LYS A 773 12.65 53.12 25.53
N GLU A 774 13.01 53.68 24.38
CA GLU A 774 14.09 54.67 24.24
C GLU A 774 13.65 56.12 24.50
N GLY A 775 12.36 56.35 24.81
CA GLY A 775 11.80 57.67 25.14
C GLY A 775 11.48 58.56 23.93
N LEU A 776 11.50 58.01 22.72
CA LEU A 776 11.26 58.74 21.46
C LEU A 776 9.76 58.79 21.14
N LEU A 777 8.99 59.50 21.96
CA LEU A 777 7.53 59.46 21.94
C LEU A 777 6.90 60.21 20.75
N ASP A 778 7.55 61.25 20.23
CA ASP A 778 7.03 62.01 19.08
C ASP A 778 7.12 61.17 17.79
N GLU A 779 8.24 60.46 17.59
CA GLU A 779 8.41 59.50 16.47
C GLU A 779 7.41 58.34 16.59
N PHE A 780 7.08 57.92 17.81
CA PHE A 780 6.05 56.91 18.06
C PHE A 780 4.66 57.38 17.58
N ASP A 781 4.26 58.62 17.91
CA ASP A 781 2.95 59.15 17.52
C ASP A 781 2.82 59.26 15.99
N GLU A 782 3.88 59.74 15.32
CA GLU A 782 3.93 59.81 13.86
C GLU A 782 3.82 58.42 13.21
N LEU A 783 4.53 57.43 13.76
CA LEU A 783 4.48 56.05 13.26
C LEU A 783 3.10 55.41 13.48
N PHE A 784 2.44 55.70 14.59
CA PHE A 784 1.10 55.19 14.87
C PHE A 784 0.05 55.79 13.93
N LEU A 785 0.18 57.08 13.60
CA LEU A 785 -0.65 57.73 12.60
C LEU A 785 -0.39 57.20 11.20
N SER A 786 0.88 56.97 10.82
CA SER A 786 1.24 56.42 9.52
C SER A 786 0.65 55.02 9.33
N MET A 787 0.76 54.16 10.35
CA MET A 787 0.18 52.82 10.33
C MET A 787 -1.33 52.84 10.03
N LYS A 788 -2.09 53.72 10.71
CA LYS A 788 -3.53 53.89 10.48
C LYS A 788 -3.82 54.38 9.05
N LYS A 789 -2.98 55.26 8.51
CA LYS A 789 -3.10 55.80 7.14
C LYS A 789 -2.89 54.73 6.06
N TYR A 790 -2.00 53.77 6.31
CA TYR A 790 -1.78 52.63 5.41
C TYR A 790 -2.84 51.51 5.52
N GLY A 791 -3.90 51.72 6.32
CA GLY A 791 -5.04 50.80 6.41
C GLY A 791 -4.84 49.63 7.38
N TYR A 792 -3.76 49.62 8.18
CA TYR A 792 -3.55 48.60 9.20
C TYR A 792 -4.41 48.88 10.44
N SER A 793 -5.18 47.88 10.87
CA SER A 793 -5.94 47.95 12.12
C SER A 793 -5.08 47.53 13.31
N SER A 794 -4.99 48.39 14.33
CA SER A 794 -4.40 48.02 15.63
C SER A 794 -5.14 46.83 16.23
N ASP A 795 -4.42 45.75 16.50
CA ASP A 795 -4.94 44.55 17.17
C ASP A 795 -4.82 44.67 18.70
N SER A 796 -5.44 43.71 19.41
CA SER A 796 -5.44 43.68 20.88
C SER A 796 -4.03 43.58 21.45
N GLY A 797 -3.13 42.81 20.81
CA GLY A 797 -1.77 42.58 21.29
C GLY A 797 -0.88 43.82 21.17
N MET A 798 -0.97 44.53 20.06
CA MET A 798 -0.28 45.79 19.81
C MET A 798 -0.67 46.85 20.85
N LEU A 799 -1.98 47.06 21.07
CA LEU A 799 -2.47 48.05 22.02
C LEU A 799 -2.05 47.68 23.45
N ASN A 800 -2.13 46.40 23.84
CA ASN A 800 -1.63 45.94 25.13
C ASN A 800 -0.12 46.20 25.31
N ALA A 801 0.68 45.89 24.29
CA ALA A 801 2.13 46.11 24.33
C ALA A 801 2.50 47.61 24.43
N ILE A 802 1.78 48.48 23.72
CA ILE A 802 1.97 49.93 23.76
C ILE A 802 1.57 50.51 25.11
N VAL A 803 0.38 50.16 25.63
CA VAL A 803 -0.09 50.62 26.95
C VAL A 803 0.92 50.24 28.02
N LYS A 804 1.37 48.98 28.01
CA LYS A 804 2.39 48.51 28.96
C LYS A 804 3.70 49.31 28.85
N GLY A 805 4.22 49.50 27.64
CA GLY A 805 5.46 50.25 27.42
C GLY A 805 5.35 51.70 27.87
N LEU A 806 4.22 52.37 27.62
CA LEU A 806 3.99 53.75 28.05
C LEU A 806 3.88 53.86 29.58
N LEU A 807 3.23 52.89 30.24
CA LEU A 807 3.15 52.83 31.70
C LEU A 807 4.54 52.58 32.34
N GLU A 808 5.35 51.68 31.77
CA GLU A 808 6.73 51.42 32.22
C GLU A 808 7.62 52.65 32.10
N ASN A 809 7.39 53.51 31.10
CA ASN A 809 8.09 54.78 30.91
C ASN A 809 7.51 55.96 31.71
N GLY A 810 6.42 55.77 32.45
CA GLY A 810 5.77 56.83 33.24
C GLY A 810 4.83 57.75 32.45
N GLU A 811 4.53 57.45 31.19
CA GLU A 811 3.66 58.23 30.29
C GLU A 811 2.17 57.88 30.46
N VAL A 812 1.65 58.12 31.67
CA VAL A 812 0.32 57.66 32.08
C VAL A 812 -0.80 58.23 31.21
N ASN A 813 -0.79 59.53 30.91
CA ASN A 813 -1.87 60.16 30.13
C ASN A 813 -2.00 59.58 28.71
N ARG A 814 -0.87 59.28 28.07
CA ARG A 814 -0.85 58.63 26.74
C ARG A 814 -1.39 57.21 26.84
N ALA A 815 -0.93 56.44 27.84
CA ALA A 815 -1.41 55.08 28.08
C ALA A 815 -2.94 55.02 28.29
N MET A 816 -3.50 55.98 29.02
CA MET A 816 -4.94 56.10 29.25
C MET A 816 -5.74 56.37 27.97
N GLY A 817 -5.19 57.16 27.03
CA GLY A 817 -5.78 57.37 25.71
C GLY A 817 -5.87 56.07 24.90
N PHE A 818 -4.83 55.24 24.95
CA PHE A 818 -4.82 53.93 24.28
C PHE A 818 -5.76 52.91 24.96
N LEU A 819 -5.91 52.95 26.29
CA LEU A 819 -6.90 52.14 27.01
C LEU A 819 -8.34 52.51 26.59
N ALA A 820 -8.65 53.79 26.39
CA ALA A 820 -9.94 54.20 25.86
C ALA A 820 -10.15 53.71 24.40
N GLU A 821 -9.09 53.66 23.58
CA GLU A 821 -9.16 53.05 22.24
C GLU A 821 -9.41 51.54 22.31
N MET A 822 -8.81 50.83 23.28
CA MET A 822 -9.07 49.40 23.52
C MET A 822 -10.53 49.14 23.92
N ASP A 823 -11.07 49.94 24.84
CA ASP A 823 -12.47 49.84 25.30
C ASP A 823 -13.45 50.07 24.14
N LYS A 824 -13.23 51.12 23.33
CA LYS A 824 -14.04 51.39 22.13
C LYS A 824 -14.06 50.23 21.14
N ARG A 825 -12.96 49.47 21.04
CA ARG A 825 -12.82 48.28 20.19
C ARG A 825 -13.24 46.98 20.88
N LYS A 826 -13.66 47.04 22.16
CA LYS A 826 -14.01 45.90 23.01
C LYS A 826 -12.86 44.92 23.23
N PHE A 827 -11.62 45.41 23.23
CA PHE A 827 -10.45 44.62 23.57
C PHE A 827 -10.20 44.65 25.09
N ILE A 828 -9.82 43.51 25.65
CA ILE A 828 -9.60 43.33 27.08
C ILE A 828 -8.09 43.46 27.37
N PRO A 829 -7.68 44.15 28.45
CA PRO A 829 -6.29 44.15 28.90
C PRO A 829 -5.80 42.74 29.25
N GLU A 830 -4.62 42.37 28.78
CA GLU A 830 -3.95 41.14 29.15
C GLU A 830 -3.52 41.18 30.64
N ALA A 831 -3.38 40.02 31.28
CA ALA A 831 -3.00 39.92 32.70
C ALA A 831 -1.78 40.77 33.07
N SER A 832 -0.78 40.83 32.18
CA SER A 832 0.45 41.60 32.42
C SER A 832 0.25 43.11 32.32
N THR A 833 -0.63 43.57 31.42
CA THR A 833 -1.02 44.98 31.29
C THR A 833 -1.91 45.38 32.46
N ALA A 834 -2.89 44.55 32.82
CA ALA A 834 -3.75 44.74 33.99
C ALA A 834 -2.94 44.82 35.30
N SER A 835 -1.95 43.95 35.47
CA SER A 835 -1.03 44.01 36.62
C SER A 835 -0.23 45.32 36.65
N SER A 836 0.22 45.81 35.50
CA SER A 836 0.98 47.08 35.42
C SER A 836 0.11 48.29 35.77
N ILE A 837 -1.18 48.25 35.40
CA ILE A 837 -2.17 49.26 35.77
C ILE A 837 -2.43 49.23 37.28
N VAL A 838 -2.62 48.05 37.87
CA VAL A 838 -2.79 47.89 39.33
C VAL A 838 -1.56 48.41 40.08
N ASP A 839 -0.36 48.08 39.61
CA ASP A 839 0.90 48.56 40.19
C ASP A 839 0.99 50.09 40.17
N LEU A 840 0.59 50.72 39.07
CA LEU A 840 0.55 52.17 38.93
C LEU A 840 -0.42 52.82 39.94
N LEU A 841 -1.64 52.27 40.05
CA LEU A 841 -2.66 52.74 40.99
C LEU A 841 -2.24 52.58 42.46
N SER A 842 -1.37 51.62 42.76
CA SER A 842 -0.87 51.35 44.12
C SER A 842 0.29 52.25 44.55
N LYS A 843 1.07 52.81 43.61
CA LYS A 843 2.31 53.55 43.88
C LYS A 843 2.14 55.08 43.89
N ASP A 844 1.10 55.63 43.27
CA ASP A 844 1.01 57.07 43.01
C ASP A 844 -0.05 57.81 43.85
N GLY A 845 0.32 59.00 44.35
CA GLY A 845 -0.54 59.87 45.18
C GLY A 845 -1.69 60.54 44.42
N GLN A 846 -1.69 60.46 43.08
CA GLN A 846 -2.74 60.95 42.19
C GLN A 846 -3.73 59.86 41.74
N CYS A 847 -3.78 58.71 42.44
CA CYS A 847 -4.64 57.56 42.12
C CYS A 847 -6.11 57.94 41.81
N HIS A 848 -6.69 58.91 42.53
CA HIS A 848 -8.06 59.39 42.29
C HIS A 848 -8.27 60.06 40.91
N HIS A 849 -7.24 60.68 40.34
CA HIS A 849 -7.33 61.32 39.02
C HIS A 849 -7.32 60.26 37.92
N TYR A 850 -6.43 59.26 38.03
CA TYR A 850 -6.32 58.17 37.07
C TYR A 850 -7.50 57.20 37.12
N MET A 851 -8.06 56.92 38.30
CA MET A 851 -9.29 56.13 38.45
C MET A 851 -10.47 56.71 37.66
N LYS A 852 -10.60 58.04 37.58
CA LYS A 852 -11.67 58.69 36.80
C LYS A 852 -11.51 58.56 35.28
N MET A 853 -10.29 58.30 34.81
CA MET A 853 -9.98 58.19 33.39
C MET A 853 -9.95 56.72 32.90
N LEU A 854 -10.02 55.73 33.80
CA LEU A 854 -9.99 54.31 33.45
C LEU A 854 -11.34 53.88 32.83
N PRO A 855 -11.33 53.21 31.67
CA PRO A 855 -12.54 52.59 31.12
C PRO A 855 -13.03 51.42 31.98
N ASP A 856 -14.35 51.20 32.04
CA ASP A 856 -14.95 50.09 32.77
C ASP A 856 -14.99 48.80 31.92
N PHE A 857 -13.93 48.01 32.03
CA PHE A 857 -13.79 46.75 31.30
C PHE A 857 -14.68 45.61 31.85
N SER A 858 -15.36 45.79 32.99
CA SER A 858 -16.12 44.72 33.67
C SER A 858 -17.33 44.21 32.87
N GLN A 859 -17.97 45.09 32.08
CA GLN A 859 -19.11 44.72 31.22
C GLN A 859 -18.73 43.80 30.06
N HIS A 860 -17.45 43.80 29.66
CA HIS A 860 -16.94 42.96 28.57
C HIS A 860 -16.57 41.54 29.02
N CYS A 861 -16.29 41.33 30.31
CA CYS A 861 -16.03 40.02 30.91
C CYS A 861 -17.31 39.16 31.03
N ALA A 862 -18.49 39.77 31.28
CA ALA A 862 -19.74 39.02 31.50
C ALA A 862 -20.30 38.32 30.24
N LYS A 863 -19.91 38.74 29.04
CA LYS A 863 -20.32 38.14 27.75
C LYS A 863 -19.32 37.14 27.16
N SER A 864 -18.12 37.02 27.74
CA SER A 864 -17.00 36.24 27.20
C SER A 864 -16.77 34.90 27.92
N ASN A 865 -17.69 34.44 28.77
CA ASN A 865 -17.68 33.10 29.39
C ASN A 865 -17.70 31.91 28.38
N GLU A 866 -17.71 32.17 27.07
CA GLU A 866 -17.50 31.17 26.00
C GLU A 866 -16.04 31.09 25.50
N ILE A 867 -15.15 31.98 25.94
CA ILE A 867 -13.72 32.00 25.58
C ILE A 867 -12.92 31.91 26.89
N ASN A 868 -11.99 30.95 26.98
CA ASN A 868 -11.10 30.70 28.12
C ASN A 868 -10.30 31.97 28.53
N ILE A 869 -10.89 32.87 29.33
CA ILE A 869 -10.17 33.94 30.01
C ILE A 869 -9.60 33.35 31.29
N ASP A 870 -8.28 33.44 31.47
CA ASP A 870 -7.59 32.94 32.66
C ASP A 870 -8.12 33.63 33.94
N SER A 871 -8.34 32.85 34.99
CA SER A 871 -8.87 33.28 36.29
C SER A 871 -8.10 34.44 36.93
N SER A 872 -6.80 34.51 36.65
CA SER A 872 -5.88 35.58 37.06
C SER A 872 -6.24 36.94 36.45
N THR A 873 -6.60 36.96 35.16
CA THR A 873 -6.95 38.15 34.38
C THR A 873 -8.29 38.72 34.83
N SER A 874 -9.28 37.85 35.05
CA SER A 874 -10.60 38.23 35.58
C SER A 874 -10.50 38.84 36.98
N SER A 875 -9.67 38.25 37.86
CA SER A 875 -9.44 38.79 39.21
C SER A 875 -8.77 40.18 39.18
N LEU A 876 -7.78 40.37 38.32
CA LEU A 876 -7.08 41.66 38.15
C LEU A 876 -8.00 42.74 37.58
N ILE A 877 -8.83 42.41 36.59
CA ILE A 877 -9.81 43.35 36.01
C ILE A 877 -10.86 43.74 37.05
N HIS A 878 -11.35 42.78 37.86
CA HIS A 878 -12.25 43.10 38.98
C HIS A 878 -11.60 43.98 40.06
N LYS A 879 -10.29 43.86 40.30
CA LYS A 879 -9.53 44.76 41.19
C LYS A 879 -9.30 46.16 40.61
N ILE A 880 -9.33 46.32 39.29
CA ILE A 880 -9.24 47.63 38.63
C ILE A 880 -10.60 48.34 38.67
N SER A 881 -11.70 47.57 38.56
CA SER A 881 -13.08 48.09 38.56
C SER A 881 -13.66 48.38 39.95
N GLY A 882 -13.11 47.80 41.03
CA GLY A 882 -13.56 48.01 42.42
C GLY A 882 -12.56 48.84 43.20
#